data_AF-A0A2H3ICP2-F1
#
_entry.id   AF-A0A2H3ICP2-F1
#
_cell.length_a   1.000
_cell.length_b   1.000
_cell.length_c   1.000
_cell.angle_alpha   90.00
_cell.angle_beta   90.00
_cell.angle_gamma   90.00
#
_symmetry.space_group_name_H-M   'P 1'
#
loop_
_entity.id
_entity.type
_entity.pdbx_description
1 polymer ?
#
loop_
_entity_poly.entity_id
_entity_poly.type
_entity_poly.pdbx_seq_one_letter_code
_entity_poly.pdbx_strand_id
1 'polypeptide(L)'
;MNLQLWKFCTLGLILASFAQGAHNDSQSTFISLEPYFNNKAFGLYPGHAAFDASNESYPDPSIIGINGTYTSKLTGTVYEFPGLRPASVSDNVICEGQTITVPNSQYFSASILVSSDVELSTVSGNVTYTYSDNSTLVSELRSLPWWAFLTINRGEIIFPFRYTANDTNFNTSHIFEYTAALNPSKTLTSITLPETVNATTGRLHVFAVSLWNAASTSAQVQFVRPTQKWTAMGNQVLEVTINNSGLECISGEGLEVSILMPGIKTTEPGYIKRLCPGDQKRVNVGVNGTASGPAEILLKHARFSVQQPIENISIGLTDWTSDLSNLAQHESPQWYDDAKFGIFIHWGPYSVPGWGNSTPYESYAEWFWWYSTHGAADKSDFYDYRLRTFGPDWNYDDGFGNFTAANWDPKAWVDLIYASGAKYFVLTTKHHDGFALFNTSETTNRNSLLFGPHRDIVQELFTAAEEHQPSLKRGTYFSLPEWFNPDFGPYGFAQLPGNSSTSWAGIIARNPYTGLEEPYTGRLPIDDFITDLMVPQMEILAYNYSTDILWCDCGAANGTAPFAAAWWNHARSQDRQVTINSRCGLAEVADFDTPEYATFSSSQRRKWESNEGMDPYSYGYNRATPDSSYMNATTIVQDLVDMVSKNGNFLLDIGPRADGSIVDVEAANLRMAGEWIHAHGEAIFNTTYWFVMSEIADIRARFTQTDDAFYILFLDEPKSSDIYIDAPLPLLKGDIISVVGGNSSHSHHITWEEGVRKNQTEESFSGSGFTFRIPESAWAGEKYCWVLKISYNA
;
A
#
# COMPACT_ATOMS: atom_id res chain seq x y z
N MET A 1 35.53 38.08 8.36
CA MET A 1 35.40 39.51 8.75
C MET A 1 33.92 39.87 8.56
N ASN A 2 33.24 40.19 9.67
CA ASN A 2 31.84 40.66 9.79
C ASN A 2 30.69 39.79 9.25
N LEU A 3 30.09 38.99 10.15
CA LEU A 3 28.66 38.63 10.09
C LEU A 3 27.91 39.51 11.10
N GLN A 4 26.97 40.31 10.62
CA GLN A 4 25.89 40.90 11.43
C GLN A 4 24.66 41.18 10.58
N LEU A 5 23.49 40.88 11.19
CA LEU A 5 22.11 41.24 10.82
C LEU A 5 21.53 40.35 9.70
N TRP A 6 20.37 39.71 9.85
CA TRP A 6 19.10 40.23 10.37
C TRP A 6 18.33 39.23 11.25
N LYS A 7 17.97 39.67 12.46
CA LYS A 7 16.80 39.22 13.23
C LYS A 7 15.70 40.26 12.99
N PHE A 8 14.48 39.82 12.69
CA PHE A 8 13.19 40.29 13.22
C PHE A 8 12.05 39.88 12.27
N CYS A 9 11.19 38.97 12.72
CA CYS A 9 9.75 39.04 12.51
C CYS A 9 9.06 38.31 13.67
N THR A 10 8.67 39.13 14.65
CA THR A 10 7.42 39.09 15.42
C THR A 10 6.70 37.75 15.65
N LEU A 11 6.74 37.32 16.92
CA LEU A 11 5.75 36.47 17.58
C LEU A 11 4.33 36.98 17.29
N GLY A 12 3.57 36.22 16.50
CA GLY A 12 2.12 36.18 16.57
C GLY A 12 1.72 35.01 17.47
N LEU A 13 1.49 35.27 18.75
CA LEU A 13 0.81 34.33 19.64
C LEU A 13 -0.65 34.21 19.18
N ILE A 14 -0.95 33.21 18.35
CA ILE A 14 -2.30 32.67 18.27
C ILE A 14 -2.42 31.70 19.43
N LEU A 15 -3.04 32.17 20.52
CA LEU A 15 -3.59 31.31 21.56
C LEU A 15 -4.74 30.51 20.92
N ALA A 16 -4.42 29.37 20.31
CA ALA A 16 -5.38 28.31 20.11
C ALA A 16 -5.69 27.75 21.50
N SER A 17 -6.82 28.17 22.05
CA SER A 17 -7.39 27.57 23.25
C SER A 17 -7.75 26.12 22.92
N PHE A 18 -6.85 25.18 23.22
CA PHE A 18 -7.21 23.78 23.31
C PHE A 18 -8.24 23.64 24.44
N ALA A 19 -9.48 23.38 24.06
CA ALA A 19 -10.48 22.94 24.99
C ALA A 19 -9.99 21.61 25.59
N GLN A 20 -9.59 21.63 26.87
CA GLN A 20 -9.65 20.44 27.70
C GLN A 20 -11.13 20.07 27.84
N GLY A 21 -11.64 19.32 26.86
CA GLY A 21 -12.92 18.66 26.93
C GLY A 21 -12.74 17.38 27.73
N ALA A 22 -13.51 17.25 28.81
CA ALA A 22 -13.75 15.95 29.41
C ALA A 22 -14.40 15.05 28.34
N HIS A 23 -13.66 14.07 27.81
CA HIS A 23 -14.20 13.01 26.97
C HIS A 23 -15.14 12.15 27.83
N ASN A 24 -16.43 12.44 27.74
CA ASN A 24 -17.47 11.64 28.37
C ASN A 24 -18.41 11.13 27.27
N ASP A 25 -17.90 10.20 26.45
CA ASP A 25 -18.59 9.11 25.72
C ASP A 25 -17.66 8.48 24.64
N SER A 26 -16.38 8.21 24.94
CA SER A 26 -15.57 7.45 23.98
C SER A 26 -16.00 5.98 23.96
N GLN A 27 -16.45 5.49 22.80
CA GLN A 27 -16.70 4.06 22.57
C GLN A 27 -15.43 3.21 22.71
N SER A 28 -14.26 3.83 22.79
CA SER A 28 -12.98 3.21 23.12
C SER A 28 -12.75 3.11 24.64
N THR A 29 -12.30 1.93 25.08
CA THR A 29 -11.83 1.66 26.44
C THR A 29 -10.31 1.50 26.42
N PHE A 30 -9.59 2.38 27.11
CA PHE A 30 -8.13 2.34 27.19
C PHE A 30 -7.66 1.23 28.11
N ILE A 31 -6.59 0.55 27.70
CA ILE A 31 -5.92 -0.44 28.52
C ILE A 31 -4.58 0.15 28.96
N SER A 32 -4.46 0.45 30.26
CA SER A 32 -3.23 1.01 30.79
C SER A 32 -2.09 0.00 30.71
N LEU A 33 -1.06 0.34 29.92
CA LEU A 33 0.12 -0.48 29.73
C LEU A 33 1.26 -0.15 30.70
N GLU A 34 1.10 0.87 31.55
CA GLU A 34 2.14 1.33 32.47
C GLU A 34 2.75 0.21 33.34
N PRO A 35 1.96 -0.76 33.88
CA PRO A 35 2.52 -1.87 34.65
C PRO A 35 3.40 -2.83 33.85
N TYR A 36 3.33 -2.77 32.52
CA TYR A 36 3.99 -3.70 31.59
C TYR A 36 5.16 -3.07 30.83
N PHE A 37 5.35 -1.74 30.91
CA PHE A 37 6.45 -1.07 30.22
C PHE A 37 7.81 -1.58 30.68
N ASN A 38 8.64 -1.97 29.72
CA ASN A 38 9.97 -2.53 29.95
C ASN A 38 11.05 -1.90 29.04
N ASN A 39 10.70 -0.90 28.23
CA ASN A 39 11.63 -0.21 27.33
C ASN A 39 11.41 1.30 27.27
N LYS A 40 12.44 2.05 26.81
CA LYS A 40 12.44 3.51 26.67
C LYS A 40 12.56 3.92 25.20
N ALA A 41 11.45 4.33 24.60
CA ALA A 41 11.34 4.72 23.20
C ALA A 41 11.57 6.22 22.93
N PHE A 42 11.12 7.13 23.81
CA PHE A 42 11.11 8.57 23.53
C PHE A 42 12.26 9.34 24.20
N GLY A 43 12.96 10.12 23.39
CA GLY A 43 14.15 10.91 23.73
C GLY A 43 13.96 12.42 23.59
N LEU A 44 14.81 13.22 24.26
CA LEU A 44 14.90 14.68 24.09
C LEU A 44 16.12 15.11 23.25
N TYR A 45 17.10 14.24 23.11
CA TYR A 45 18.36 14.47 22.42
C TYR A 45 19.05 13.11 22.16
N PRO A 46 20.07 13.04 21.28
CA PRO A 46 20.82 11.82 21.00
C PRO A 46 21.35 11.11 22.25
N GLY A 47 21.11 9.81 22.34
CA GLY A 47 21.50 8.97 23.47
C GLY A 47 20.67 9.12 24.75
N HIS A 48 19.59 9.92 24.76
CA HIS A 48 18.69 10.04 25.92
C HIS A 48 17.83 8.78 26.17
N ALA A 49 17.49 8.06 25.11
CA ALA A 49 16.66 6.86 25.10
C ALA A 49 17.25 5.82 24.14
N ALA A 50 16.86 4.56 24.29
CA ALA A 50 17.30 3.44 23.46
C ALA A 50 16.09 2.59 23.11
N PHE A 51 15.45 2.94 22.00
CA PHE A 51 14.33 2.19 21.43
C PHE A 51 14.81 0.87 20.84
N ASP A 52 15.88 0.91 20.06
CA ASP A 52 16.46 -0.24 19.35
C ASP A 52 17.84 -0.66 19.90
N ALA A 53 18.41 -1.71 19.31
CA ALA A 53 19.73 -2.23 19.68
C ALA A 53 20.89 -1.28 19.30
N SER A 54 20.64 -0.26 18.47
CA SER A 54 21.60 0.74 18.01
C SER A 54 21.59 2.01 18.88
N ASN A 55 20.86 2.00 20.00
CA ASN A 55 20.63 3.16 20.88
C ASN A 55 20.01 4.36 20.14
N GLU A 56 19.17 4.09 19.14
CA GLU A 56 18.37 5.11 18.50
C GLU A 56 17.04 5.29 19.24
N SER A 57 16.35 6.41 19.05
CA SER A 57 15.07 6.69 19.70
C SER A 57 14.18 7.64 18.93
N TYR A 58 12.89 7.60 19.24
CA TYR A 58 11.91 8.59 18.79
C TYR A 58 12.13 9.92 19.51
N PRO A 59 11.77 11.06 18.91
CA PRO A 59 11.73 12.32 19.63
C PRO A 59 10.47 12.45 20.50
N ASP A 60 10.40 13.52 21.29
CA ASP A 60 9.23 13.84 22.11
C ASP A 60 7.93 13.91 21.27
N PRO A 61 6.89 13.10 21.57
CA PRO A 61 5.58 13.15 20.90
C PRO A 61 4.90 14.52 20.88
N SER A 62 5.26 15.43 21.80
CA SER A 62 4.69 16.77 21.84
C SER A 62 5.02 17.61 20.60
N ILE A 63 6.10 17.30 19.87
CA ILE A 63 6.50 18.03 18.65
C ILE A 63 5.48 17.86 17.51
N ILE A 64 4.73 16.75 17.52
CA ILE A 64 3.65 16.46 16.58
C ILE A 64 2.27 16.61 17.23
N GLY A 65 2.21 17.28 18.40
CA GLY A 65 0.97 17.61 19.09
C GLY A 65 0.34 16.48 19.91
N ILE A 66 1.04 15.36 20.15
CA ILE A 66 0.54 14.26 20.97
C ILE A 66 0.94 14.48 22.43
N ASN A 67 -0.04 14.60 23.31
CA ASN A 67 0.18 14.80 24.75
C ASN A 67 -0.81 13.97 25.58
N GLY A 68 -0.40 12.76 25.96
CA GLY A 68 -1.16 11.83 26.83
C GLY A 68 -2.27 11.04 26.14
N THR A 69 -2.92 11.58 25.11
CA THR A 69 -3.92 10.85 24.31
C THR A 69 -3.66 11.02 22.82
N TYR A 70 -4.03 10.00 22.06
CA TYR A 70 -3.98 10.01 20.60
C TYR A 70 -5.30 9.49 20.04
N THR A 71 -5.85 10.15 19.02
CA THR A 71 -7.02 9.65 18.27
C THR A 71 -6.56 9.28 16.88
N SER A 72 -6.75 8.02 16.50
CA SER A 72 -6.43 7.54 15.15
C SER A 72 -7.22 8.31 14.11
N LYS A 73 -6.52 8.83 13.11
CA LYS A 73 -7.09 9.54 11.96
C LYS A 73 -7.72 8.57 10.96
N LEU A 74 -7.44 7.27 11.09
CA LEU A 74 -7.98 6.22 10.22
C LEU A 74 -9.18 5.49 10.81
N THR A 75 -9.28 5.43 12.14
CA THR A 75 -10.25 4.54 12.83
C THR A 75 -11.12 5.25 13.86
N GLY A 76 -10.77 6.49 14.23
CA GLY A 76 -11.40 7.20 15.35
C GLY A 76 -11.12 6.57 16.71
N THR A 77 -10.31 5.50 16.78
CA THR A 77 -9.95 4.86 18.04
C THR A 77 -9.11 5.81 18.88
N VAL A 78 -9.50 5.99 20.15
CA VAL A 78 -8.76 6.83 21.09
C VAL A 78 -7.84 5.94 21.92
N TYR A 79 -6.62 6.40 22.17
CA TYR A 79 -5.55 5.70 22.90
C TYR A 79 -5.06 6.54 24.06
N GLU A 80 -4.77 5.88 25.19
CA GLU A 80 -3.85 6.41 26.21
C GLU A 80 -2.43 6.26 25.66
N PHE A 81 -1.77 7.38 25.34
CA PHE A 81 -0.44 7.40 24.74
C PHE A 81 0.61 7.80 25.80
N PRO A 82 1.68 7.03 26.00
CA PRO A 82 2.58 7.17 27.15
C PRO A 82 3.34 8.51 27.23
N GLY A 83 3.46 9.24 26.11
CA GLY A 83 4.13 10.54 26.03
C GLY A 83 5.60 10.51 26.45
N LEU A 84 6.23 11.69 26.57
CA LEU A 84 7.59 11.78 27.09
C LEU A 84 7.61 11.56 28.62
N ARG A 85 8.35 10.53 29.05
CA ARG A 85 8.59 10.21 30.47
C ARG A 85 10.05 10.50 30.88
N PRO A 86 10.36 10.61 32.20
CA PRO A 86 11.74 10.74 32.67
C PRO A 86 12.66 9.61 32.14
N ALA A 87 13.95 9.89 31.99
CA ALA A 87 14.92 8.98 31.36
C ALA A 87 14.97 7.57 31.98
N SER A 88 14.73 7.45 33.29
CA SER A 88 14.75 6.18 34.02
C SER A 88 13.43 5.42 33.99
N VAL A 89 12.43 5.90 33.24
CA VAL A 89 11.07 5.38 33.25
C VAL A 89 10.67 4.95 31.85
N SER A 90 10.38 3.66 31.71
CA SER A 90 9.92 3.03 30.47
C SER A 90 8.58 3.60 30.00
N ASP A 91 8.41 3.64 28.68
CA ASP A 91 7.26 4.23 27.97
C ASP A 91 6.76 3.36 26.81
N ASN A 92 7.29 2.13 26.65
CA ASN A 92 6.70 1.12 25.78
C ASN A 92 6.99 -0.32 26.26
N VAL A 93 6.28 -1.28 25.66
CA VAL A 93 6.42 -2.72 25.93
C VAL A 93 7.13 -3.41 24.77
N ILE A 94 8.33 -3.95 24.98
CA ILE A 94 8.87 -5.03 24.15
C ILE A 94 8.05 -6.28 24.42
N CYS A 95 7.53 -6.92 23.38
CA CYS A 95 6.69 -8.11 23.52
C CYS A 95 7.53 -9.33 23.95
N GLU A 96 7.33 -9.77 25.19
CA GLU A 96 8.02 -10.89 25.87
C GLU A 96 7.01 -11.96 26.34
N GLY A 97 5.82 -12.02 25.75
CA GLY A 97 4.75 -12.93 26.19
C GLY A 97 3.87 -12.39 27.34
N GLN A 98 3.87 -11.07 27.57
CA GLN A 98 3.09 -10.48 28.66
C GLN A 98 1.59 -10.73 28.48
N THR A 99 0.91 -11.08 29.57
CA THR A 99 -0.56 -11.17 29.61
C THR A 99 -1.14 -9.93 30.27
N ILE A 100 -1.82 -9.12 29.44
CA ILE A 100 -2.46 -7.88 29.83
C ILE A 100 -3.89 -8.20 30.27
N THR A 101 -4.21 -7.93 31.53
CA THR A 101 -5.58 -8.04 32.03
C THR A 101 -6.41 -6.88 31.49
N VAL A 102 -7.61 -7.17 31.01
CA VAL A 102 -8.54 -6.13 30.53
C VAL A 102 -9.80 -6.11 31.38
N PRO A 103 -10.56 -4.99 31.42
CA PRO A 103 -11.86 -4.97 32.07
C PRO A 103 -12.80 -6.00 31.43
N ASN A 104 -13.40 -6.88 32.23
CA ASN A 104 -14.32 -7.90 31.75
C ASN A 104 -15.54 -7.26 31.09
N SER A 105 -15.57 -7.25 29.76
CA SER A 105 -16.69 -6.76 28.96
C SER A 105 -16.69 -7.42 27.58
N GLN A 106 -17.74 -7.17 26.82
CA GLN A 106 -17.82 -7.50 25.40
C GLN A 106 -17.21 -6.37 24.58
N TYR A 107 -16.33 -6.72 23.66
CA TYR A 107 -15.65 -5.77 22.78
C TYR A 107 -15.76 -6.22 21.33
N PHE A 108 -15.88 -5.26 20.43
CA PHE A 108 -15.99 -5.50 19.00
C PHE A 108 -14.62 -5.71 18.34
N SER A 109 -13.61 -4.95 18.76
CA SER A 109 -12.25 -5.04 18.20
C SER A 109 -11.20 -4.61 19.22
N ALA A 110 -9.97 -5.09 19.05
CA ALA A 110 -8.80 -4.61 19.76
C ALA A 110 -7.86 -3.90 18.79
N SER A 111 -7.46 -2.67 19.12
CA SER A 111 -6.52 -1.90 18.33
C SER A 111 -5.24 -1.63 19.11
N ILE A 112 -4.08 -1.73 18.44
CA ILE A 112 -2.75 -1.71 19.05
C ILE A 112 -1.86 -0.74 18.26
N LEU A 113 -1.26 0.22 18.96
CA LEU A 113 -0.18 1.03 18.40
C LEU A 113 1.14 0.28 18.55
N VAL A 114 1.75 -0.10 17.44
CA VAL A 114 2.87 -1.05 17.37
C VAL A 114 3.99 -0.55 16.47
N SER A 115 5.22 -0.97 16.75
CA SER A 115 6.38 -0.78 15.88
C SER A 115 7.36 -1.96 15.96
N SER A 116 8.27 -2.11 15.00
CA SER A 116 9.45 -2.99 15.15
C SER A 116 10.77 -2.20 15.12
N ASP A 117 11.83 -2.78 15.69
CA ASP A 117 13.07 -2.07 16.00
C ASP A 117 14.30 -2.50 15.17
N VAL A 118 14.10 -3.32 14.13
CA VAL A 118 15.17 -3.71 13.21
C VAL A 118 14.87 -3.19 11.82
N GLU A 119 15.82 -2.42 11.28
CA GLU A 119 15.75 -1.88 9.92
C GLU A 119 15.58 -3.01 8.89
N LEU A 120 14.81 -2.75 7.83
CA LEU A 120 14.54 -3.66 6.72
C LEU A 120 13.88 -5.00 7.10
N SER A 121 13.44 -5.19 8.34
CA SER A 121 12.81 -6.42 8.82
C SER A 121 11.38 -6.21 9.29
N THR A 122 10.44 -6.85 8.62
CA THR A 122 9.08 -6.98 9.13
C THR A 122 9.07 -8.01 10.26
N VAL A 123 8.56 -7.62 11.42
CA VAL A 123 8.45 -8.52 12.58
C VAL A 123 6.99 -8.85 12.80
N SER A 124 6.68 -10.12 13.09
CA SER A 124 5.34 -10.54 13.46
C SER A 124 5.33 -11.57 14.58
N GLY A 125 4.17 -11.71 15.21
CA GLY A 125 3.90 -12.69 16.24
C GLY A 125 2.42 -12.77 16.58
N ASN A 126 1.98 -13.90 17.12
CA ASN A 126 0.58 -14.11 17.45
C ASN A 126 0.19 -13.43 18.77
N VAL A 127 -0.88 -12.64 18.72
CA VAL A 127 -1.60 -12.15 19.89
C VAL A 127 -2.75 -13.08 20.19
N THR A 128 -2.89 -13.47 21.46
CA THR A 128 -3.98 -14.35 21.92
C THR A 128 -4.95 -13.57 22.79
N TYR A 129 -6.22 -13.57 22.42
CA TYR A 129 -7.34 -13.00 23.15
C TYR A 129 -8.04 -14.12 23.92
N THR A 130 -8.11 -14.01 25.25
CA THR A 130 -8.74 -15.04 26.10
C THR A 130 -10.08 -14.54 26.61
N TYR A 131 -11.12 -15.38 26.49
CA TYR A 131 -12.47 -15.08 26.93
C TYR A 131 -12.80 -15.74 28.27
N SER A 132 -13.88 -15.30 28.91
CA SER A 132 -14.31 -15.80 30.22
C SER A 132 -14.76 -17.27 30.22
N ASP A 133 -15.04 -17.85 29.05
CA ASP A 133 -15.35 -19.27 28.85
C ASP A 133 -14.10 -20.13 28.61
N ASN A 134 -12.89 -19.55 28.75
CA ASN A 134 -11.58 -20.14 28.43
C ASN A 134 -11.33 -20.42 26.94
N SER A 135 -12.24 -20.05 26.04
CA SER A 135 -11.93 -20.05 24.61
C SER A 135 -10.93 -18.94 24.29
N THR A 136 -10.22 -19.11 23.17
CA THR A 136 -9.24 -18.15 22.69
C THR A 136 -9.52 -17.76 21.24
N LEU A 137 -9.06 -16.56 20.89
CA LEU A 137 -8.93 -16.10 19.52
C LEU A 137 -7.46 -15.71 19.29
N VAL A 138 -6.90 -16.08 18.15
CA VAL A 138 -5.51 -15.74 17.79
C VAL A 138 -5.52 -14.86 16.54
N SER A 139 -4.68 -13.82 16.54
CA SER A 139 -4.45 -12.99 15.36
C SER A 139 -2.98 -12.61 15.26
N GLU A 140 -2.45 -12.44 14.05
CA GLU A 140 -1.05 -12.02 13.87
C GLU A 140 -0.90 -10.50 14.07
N LEU A 141 -0.11 -10.10 15.06
CA LEU A 141 0.38 -8.74 15.19
C LEU A 141 1.67 -8.62 14.39
N ARG A 142 1.72 -7.65 13.49
CA ARG A 142 2.85 -7.38 12.62
C ARG A 142 3.18 -5.91 12.62
N SER A 143 4.46 -5.60 12.49
CA SER A 143 4.91 -4.24 12.22
C SER A 143 6.04 -4.23 11.20
N LEU A 144 5.98 -3.22 10.33
CA LEU A 144 7.12 -2.77 9.55
C LEU A 144 8.16 -2.12 10.48
N PRO A 145 9.44 -2.01 10.02
CA PRO A 145 10.47 -1.26 10.71
C PRO A 145 10.01 0.15 11.07
N TRP A 146 10.31 0.58 12.31
CA TRP A 146 9.99 1.92 12.80
C TRP A 146 10.55 3.03 11.92
N TRP A 147 11.68 2.79 11.28
CA TRP A 147 12.13 3.57 10.16
C TRP A 147 12.78 2.63 9.14
N ALA A 148 12.76 3.07 7.90
CA ALA A 148 13.55 2.49 6.84
C ALA A 148 14.07 3.65 5.99
N PHE A 149 15.28 3.48 5.46
CA PHE A 149 15.71 4.31 4.36
C PHE A 149 14.69 4.21 3.20
N LEU A 150 14.46 5.31 2.46
CA LEU A 150 13.51 5.40 1.32
C LEU A 150 12.00 5.61 1.59
N THR A 151 11.60 5.98 2.80
CA THR A 151 10.20 6.34 3.14
C THR A 151 9.16 5.39 2.51
N ILE A 152 9.41 4.08 2.58
CA ILE A 152 8.47 3.06 2.08
C ILE A 152 7.37 2.80 3.11
N ASN A 153 7.68 3.03 4.38
CA ASN A 153 6.78 2.71 5.49
C ASN A 153 5.99 3.97 5.88
N ARG A 154 4.66 3.91 5.83
CA ARG A 154 3.80 4.97 6.35
C ARG A 154 2.99 4.47 7.55
N GLY A 155 3.47 4.83 8.74
CA GLY A 155 2.74 4.60 9.99
C GLY A 155 1.56 5.56 10.20
N GLU A 156 0.76 5.25 11.23
CA GLU A 156 -0.34 6.08 11.72
C GLU A 156 0.17 7.34 12.42
N ILE A 157 1.26 7.20 13.18
CA ILE A 157 1.99 8.32 13.78
C ILE A 157 3.34 8.42 13.10
N ILE A 158 3.64 9.60 12.56
CA ILE A 158 4.88 9.90 11.83
C ILE A 158 5.63 10.97 12.59
N PHE A 159 6.90 10.70 12.88
CA PHE A 159 7.83 11.64 13.46
C PHE A 159 8.78 12.15 12.37
N PRO A 160 9.06 13.47 12.34
CA PRO A 160 9.84 14.09 11.27
C PRO A 160 11.33 13.75 11.29
N PHE A 161 11.81 13.13 12.37
CA PHE A 161 13.20 12.71 12.53
C PHE A 161 13.28 11.65 13.64
N ARG A 162 14.47 11.09 13.83
CA ARG A 162 14.82 10.21 14.95
C ARG A 162 16.19 10.58 15.51
N TYR A 163 16.44 10.23 16.77
CA TYR A 163 17.76 10.38 17.38
C TYR A 163 18.58 9.11 17.17
N THR A 164 19.80 9.26 16.67
CA THR A 164 20.82 8.21 16.73
C THR A 164 21.49 8.24 18.11
N ALA A 165 22.46 7.34 18.34
CA ALA A 165 23.27 7.37 19.56
C ALA A 165 23.98 8.72 19.80
N ASN A 166 24.36 9.45 18.74
CA ASN A 166 25.23 10.63 18.84
C ASN A 166 24.77 11.86 18.04
N ASP A 167 23.77 11.73 17.18
CA ASP A 167 23.29 12.79 16.28
C ASP A 167 21.80 12.63 15.94
N THR A 168 21.23 13.57 15.19
CA THR A 168 19.85 13.51 14.69
C THR A 168 19.84 13.05 13.23
N ASN A 169 19.02 12.04 12.92
CA ASN A 169 18.76 11.62 11.55
C ASN A 169 17.36 12.11 11.14
N PHE A 170 17.28 12.84 10.03
CA PHE A 170 16.05 13.46 9.55
C PHE A 170 15.17 12.54 8.68
N ASN A 171 15.52 11.26 8.56
CA ASN A 171 14.58 10.26 8.09
C ASN A 171 13.41 10.14 9.07
N THR A 172 12.21 9.99 8.53
CA THR A 172 11.01 9.83 9.34
C THR A 172 11.03 8.51 10.11
N SER A 173 10.37 8.50 11.26
CA SER A 173 10.09 7.28 12.03
C SER A 173 8.59 7.16 12.31
N HIS A 174 8.12 5.94 12.52
CA HIS A 174 6.73 5.56 12.31
C HIS A 174 6.24 4.59 13.39
N ILE A 175 5.06 4.85 13.94
CA ILE A 175 4.29 3.89 14.74
C ILE A 175 3.04 3.52 13.93
N PHE A 176 2.75 2.23 13.85
CA PHE A 176 1.65 1.67 13.05
C PHE A 176 0.44 1.35 13.94
N GLU A 177 -0.74 1.29 13.33
CA GLU A 177 -1.96 0.83 13.98
C GLU A 177 -2.37 -0.52 13.42
N TYR A 178 -2.50 -1.51 14.31
CA TYR A 178 -3.09 -2.81 14.01
C TYR A 178 -4.48 -2.91 14.65
N THR A 179 -5.44 -3.55 13.97
CA THR A 179 -6.74 -3.87 14.58
C THR A 179 -7.09 -5.33 14.34
N ALA A 180 -7.42 -6.05 15.40
CA ALA A 180 -8.02 -7.38 15.35
C ALA A 180 -9.54 -7.30 15.56
N ALA A 181 -10.29 -8.05 14.75
CA ALA A 181 -11.68 -8.36 15.05
C ALA A 181 -11.76 -9.23 16.32
N LEU A 182 -12.74 -8.98 17.18
CA LEU A 182 -13.04 -9.81 18.34
C LEU A 182 -14.41 -10.46 18.19
N ASN A 183 -14.72 -11.45 19.03
CA ASN A 183 -16.06 -12.00 19.11
C ASN A 183 -16.92 -11.13 20.04
N PRO A 184 -17.85 -10.30 19.52
CA PRO A 184 -18.62 -9.36 20.35
C PRO A 184 -19.62 -10.06 21.28
N SER A 185 -19.90 -11.36 21.09
CA SER A 185 -20.78 -12.12 21.97
C SER A 185 -20.10 -12.64 23.23
N LYS A 186 -18.76 -12.66 23.28
CA LYS A 186 -17.97 -13.20 24.38
C LYS A 186 -17.33 -12.09 25.22
N THR A 187 -17.18 -12.36 26.52
CA THR A 187 -16.51 -11.45 27.46
C THR A 187 -15.01 -11.67 27.41
N LEU A 188 -14.24 -10.66 26.99
CA LEU A 188 -12.78 -10.69 26.98
C LEU A 188 -12.23 -10.50 28.40
N THR A 189 -11.19 -11.26 28.76
CA THR A 189 -10.56 -11.21 30.08
C THR A 189 -9.07 -10.84 30.02
N SER A 190 -8.36 -11.26 28.98
CA SER A 190 -6.96 -10.89 28.78
C SER A 190 -6.50 -10.89 27.33
N ILE A 191 -5.40 -10.19 27.10
CA ILE A 191 -4.66 -10.15 25.83
C ILE A 191 -3.22 -10.60 26.12
N THR A 192 -2.77 -11.68 25.51
CA THR A 192 -1.38 -12.13 25.59
C THR A 192 -0.62 -11.66 24.35
N LEU A 193 0.39 -10.81 24.57
CA LEU A 193 1.29 -10.32 23.52
C LEU A 193 2.21 -11.46 23.04
N PRO A 194 2.73 -11.39 21.80
CA PRO A 194 3.69 -12.37 21.31
C PRO A 194 5.02 -12.33 22.07
N GLU A 195 5.85 -13.34 21.85
CA GLU A 195 7.24 -13.37 22.33
C GLU A 195 8.19 -13.07 21.16
N THR A 196 8.64 -11.82 21.05
CA THR A 196 9.54 -11.34 20.00
C THR A 196 10.75 -10.65 20.64
N VAL A 197 11.62 -11.43 21.27
CA VAL A 197 12.71 -10.91 22.12
C VAL A 197 14.07 -10.85 21.42
N ASN A 198 14.17 -11.37 20.21
CA ASN A 198 15.42 -11.45 19.47
C ASN A 198 15.72 -10.15 18.71
N ALA A 199 16.59 -9.31 19.29
CA ALA A 199 17.02 -8.05 18.67
C ALA A 199 17.78 -8.21 17.33
N THR A 200 18.18 -9.42 16.94
CA THR A 200 18.81 -9.67 15.63
C THR A 200 17.78 -9.85 14.52
N THR A 201 16.65 -10.49 14.82
CA THR A 201 15.56 -10.69 13.86
C THR A 201 14.45 -9.64 14.01
N GLY A 202 14.56 -8.79 15.03
CA GLY A 202 13.60 -7.75 15.36
C GLY A 202 12.65 -8.12 16.50
N ARG A 203 12.25 -7.08 17.24
CA ARG A 203 11.31 -7.13 18.36
C ARG A 203 10.09 -6.29 18.05
N LEU A 204 8.91 -6.73 18.51
CA LEU A 204 7.70 -5.91 18.49
C LEU A 204 7.62 -5.05 19.74
N HIS A 205 7.27 -3.79 19.53
CA HIS A 205 7.08 -2.79 20.56
C HIS A 205 5.65 -2.29 20.55
N VAL A 206 4.94 -2.38 21.68
CA VAL A 206 3.58 -1.87 21.84
C VAL A 206 3.60 -0.58 22.68
N PHE A 207 2.98 0.46 22.15
CA PHE A 207 2.88 1.78 22.76
C PHE A 207 1.54 2.01 23.47
N ALA A 208 0.45 1.47 22.90
CA ALA A 208 -0.89 1.60 23.46
C ALA A 208 -1.79 0.48 22.97
N VAL A 209 -2.78 0.12 23.80
CA VAL A 209 -3.87 -0.82 23.44
C VAL A 209 -5.20 -0.14 23.77
N SER A 210 -6.14 -0.23 22.84
CA SER A 210 -7.49 0.29 23.00
C SER A 210 -8.52 -0.72 22.51
N LEU A 211 -9.61 -0.87 23.25
CA LEU A 211 -10.70 -1.79 22.91
C LEU A 211 -11.93 -1.01 22.48
N TRP A 212 -12.53 -1.40 21.35
CA TRP A 212 -13.81 -0.83 20.93
C TRP A 212 -14.95 -1.59 21.60
N ASN A 213 -15.81 -0.88 22.34
CA ASN A 213 -16.93 -1.50 23.03
C ASN A 213 -17.93 -2.12 22.05
N ALA A 214 -18.44 -3.32 22.36
CA ALA A 214 -19.57 -3.87 21.63
C ALA A 214 -20.84 -3.12 22.05
N ALA A 215 -21.47 -2.42 21.10
CA ALA A 215 -22.76 -1.79 21.32
C ALA A 215 -23.87 -2.85 21.46
N SER A 216 -24.94 -2.52 22.18
CA SER A 216 -26.15 -3.36 22.25
C SER A 216 -27.01 -3.32 20.97
N THR A 217 -26.63 -2.49 19.99
CA THR A 217 -27.35 -2.30 18.72
C THR A 217 -26.74 -3.12 17.59
N SER A 218 -27.57 -3.51 16.61
CA SER A 218 -27.15 -4.26 15.42
C SER A 218 -26.29 -3.46 14.42
N ALA A 219 -26.22 -2.14 14.56
CA ALA A 219 -25.37 -1.28 13.73
C ALA A 219 -24.86 -0.10 14.56
N GLN A 220 -23.58 0.24 14.41
CA GLN A 220 -22.94 1.38 15.07
C GLN A 220 -21.98 2.05 14.08
N VAL A 221 -21.98 3.38 14.03
CA VAL A 221 -20.97 4.13 13.28
C VAL A 221 -19.69 4.16 14.11
N GLN A 222 -18.59 3.63 13.57
CA GLN A 222 -17.29 3.73 14.21
C GLN A 222 -16.57 5.02 13.83
N PHE A 223 -16.53 5.34 12.53
CA PHE A 223 -15.74 6.45 12.03
C PHE A 223 -16.37 7.04 10.77
N VAL A 224 -16.27 8.36 10.61
CA VAL A 224 -16.67 9.07 9.40
C VAL A 224 -15.51 9.89 8.89
N ARG A 225 -15.10 9.60 7.67
CA ARG A 225 -13.99 10.26 7.00
C ARG A 225 -14.52 11.10 5.83
N PRO A 226 -14.50 12.45 5.92
CA PRO A 226 -14.74 13.29 4.77
C PRO A 226 -13.53 13.25 3.84
N THR A 227 -13.68 12.54 2.72
CA THR A 227 -12.60 12.35 1.73
C THR A 227 -12.50 13.57 0.82
N GLN A 228 -11.39 13.71 0.08
CA GLN A 228 -11.32 14.68 -1.03
C GLN A 228 -11.68 14.03 -2.38
N LYS A 229 -12.24 12.82 -2.36
CA LYS A 229 -12.76 12.09 -3.52
C LYS A 229 -14.16 12.57 -3.90
N TRP A 230 -14.53 12.31 -5.15
CA TRP A 230 -15.89 12.58 -5.62
C TRP A 230 -16.45 11.45 -6.49
N THR A 231 -17.78 11.35 -6.51
CA THR A 231 -18.52 10.41 -7.37
C THR A 231 -18.54 10.93 -8.81
N ALA A 232 -18.98 10.09 -9.76
CA ALA A 232 -19.17 10.50 -11.16
C ALA A 232 -20.18 11.66 -11.34
N MET A 233 -20.98 11.98 -10.31
CA MET A 233 -21.88 13.14 -10.29
C MET A 233 -21.24 14.39 -9.69
N GLY A 234 -19.94 14.35 -9.34
CA GLY A 234 -19.21 15.46 -8.72
C GLY A 234 -19.55 15.70 -7.25
N ASN A 235 -20.23 14.75 -6.59
CA ASN A 235 -20.54 14.84 -5.16
C ASN A 235 -19.35 14.35 -4.35
N GLN A 236 -18.98 15.06 -3.28
CA GLN A 236 -17.92 14.61 -2.38
C GLN A 236 -18.30 13.27 -1.75
N VAL A 237 -17.32 12.37 -1.60
CA VAL A 237 -17.52 11.10 -0.91
C VAL A 237 -17.23 11.26 0.58
N LEU A 238 -18.18 10.84 1.42
CA LEU A 238 -17.94 10.55 2.83
C LEU A 238 -17.83 9.05 3.00
N GLU A 239 -16.74 8.60 3.60
CA GLU A 239 -16.59 7.20 3.99
C GLU A 239 -17.11 6.99 5.40
N VAL A 240 -18.05 6.07 5.57
CA VAL A 240 -18.64 5.73 6.87
C VAL A 240 -18.30 4.28 7.20
N THR A 241 -17.56 4.08 8.30
CA THR A 241 -17.24 2.76 8.82
C THR A 241 -18.31 2.33 9.83
N ILE A 242 -18.92 1.17 9.59
CA ILE A 242 -20.05 0.65 10.38
C ILE A 242 -19.70 -0.73 10.93
N ASN A 243 -19.95 -0.90 12.22
CA ASN A 243 -19.78 -2.15 12.96
C ASN A 243 -21.14 -2.78 13.20
N ASN A 244 -21.21 -4.11 13.16
CA ASN A 244 -22.33 -4.86 13.74
C ASN A 244 -21.88 -5.58 15.01
N SER A 245 -22.16 -4.97 16.17
CA SER A 245 -21.94 -5.58 17.49
C SER A 245 -23.15 -6.37 18.01
N GLY A 246 -24.25 -6.40 17.26
CA GLY A 246 -25.45 -7.13 17.64
C GLY A 246 -25.34 -8.64 17.42
N LEU A 247 -26.43 -9.35 17.71
CA LEU A 247 -26.48 -10.83 17.63
C LEU A 247 -27.02 -11.36 16.29
N GLU A 248 -27.49 -10.48 15.40
CA GLU A 248 -28.09 -10.87 14.12
C GLU A 248 -27.43 -10.16 12.94
N CYS A 249 -27.40 -10.83 11.80
CA CYS A 249 -26.98 -10.19 10.55
C CYS A 249 -28.00 -9.16 10.09
N ILE A 250 -27.51 -8.01 9.66
CA ILE A 250 -28.25 -7.09 8.79
C ILE A 250 -28.32 -7.76 7.40
N SER A 251 -29.53 -7.95 6.88
CA SER A 251 -29.84 -8.68 5.64
C SER A 251 -31.19 -8.23 5.06
N GLY A 252 -31.63 -8.84 3.94
CA GLY A 252 -32.84 -8.45 3.22
C GLY A 252 -32.69 -7.11 2.49
N GLU A 253 -33.50 -6.12 2.88
CA GLU A 253 -33.45 -4.73 2.37
C GLU A 253 -32.18 -3.95 2.78
N GLY A 254 -31.23 -4.58 3.46
CA GLY A 254 -29.94 -3.96 3.82
C GLY A 254 -30.05 -2.74 4.72
N LEU A 255 -28.93 -2.04 4.89
CA LEU A 255 -28.77 -0.83 5.67
C LEU A 255 -28.49 0.35 4.76
N GLU A 256 -29.37 1.34 4.77
CA GLU A 256 -29.17 2.62 4.12
C GLU A 256 -28.44 3.58 5.09
N VAL A 257 -27.47 4.33 4.58
CA VAL A 257 -26.59 5.21 5.34
C VAL A 257 -26.63 6.61 4.73
N SER A 258 -26.95 7.61 5.53
CA SER A 258 -27.02 9.01 5.10
C SER A 258 -26.53 9.96 6.18
N ILE A 259 -26.22 11.19 5.79
CA ILE A 259 -25.84 12.26 6.72
C ILE A 259 -26.93 13.34 6.79
N LEU A 260 -27.19 13.81 8.02
CA LEU A 260 -28.03 14.94 8.35
C LEU A 260 -27.15 16.06 8.88
N MET A 261 -26.96 17.11 8.09
CA MET A 261 -26.19 18.28 8.49
C MET A 261 -26.73 19.54 7.78
N PRO A 262 -27.01 20.65 8.49
CA PRO A 262 -27.41 21.89 7.85
C PRO A 262 -26.38 22.35 6.80
N GLY A 263 -26.86 22.64 5.58
CA GLY A 263 -25.99 23.04 4.46
C GLY A 263 -25.41 21.89 3.64
N ILE A 264 -25.60 20.63 4.07
CA ILE A 264 -25.20 19.43 3.34
C ILE A 264 -26.44 18.63 2.94
N LYS A 265 -26.45 18.15 1.70
CA LYS A 265 -27.46 17.24 1.18
C LYS A 265 -26.82 15.91 0.85
N THR A 266 -27.33 14.83 1.45
CA THR A 266 -27.05 13.47 0.95
C THR A 266 -27.71 13.30 -0.42
N THR A 267 -26.92 13.08 -1.47
CA THR A 267 -27.41 12.84 -2.84
C THR A 267 -27.32 11.39 -3.25
N GLU A 268 -26.34 10.67 -2.73
CA GLU A 268 -26.10 9.24 -2.97
C GLU A 268 -25.95 8.54 -1.61
N PRO A 269 -27.03 8.03 -1.03
CA PRO A 269 -26.96 7.25 0.20
C PRO A 269 -26.04 6.05 0.04
N GLY A 270 -25.27 5.76 1.09
CA GLY A 270 -24.52 4.51 1.18
C GLY A 270 -25.47 3.34 1.44
N TYR A 271 -25.10 2.15 0.97
CA TYR A 271 -25.89 0.94 1.16
C TYR A 271 -24.99 -0.24 1.56
N ILE A 272 -25.45 -1.02 2.54
CA ILE A 272 -24.82 -2.28 2.96
C ILE A 272 -25.88 -3.37 2.97
N LYS A 273 -25.83 -4.31 2.02
CA LYS A 273 -26.79 -5.41 1.90
C LYS A 273 -26.64 -6.45 3.00
N ARG A 274 -25.40 -6.79 3.36
CA ARG A 274 -25.06 -7.81 4.36
C ARG A 274 -23.98 -7.32 5.31
N LEU A 275 -24.28 -7.35 6.62
CA LEU A 275 -23.33 -7.08 7.69
C LEU A 275 -23.65 -7.99 8.89
N CYS A 276 -22.80 -8.99 9.15
CA CYS A 276 -23.03 -9.99 10.19
C CYS A 276 -22.37 -9.63 11.53
N PRO A 277 -22.79 -10.25 12.65
CA PRO A 277 -22.19 -10.01 13.96
C PRO A 277 -20.66 -10.13 13.95
N GLY A 278 -19.97 -9.14 14.53
CA GLY A 278 -18.51 -9.09 14.58
C GLY A 278 -17.83 -8.56 13.30
N ASP A 279 -18.61 -8.26 12.25
CA ASP A 279 -18.09 -7.74 10.99
C ASP A 279 -18.16 -6.21 10.93
N GLN A 280 -17.30 -5.63 10.09
CA GLN A 280 -17.17 -4.20 9.83
C GLN A 280 -17.16 -3.94 8.33
N LYS A 281 -17.89 -2.92 7.88
CA LYS A 281 -17.83 -2.45 6.50
C LYS A 281 -17.67 -0.94 6.44
N ARG A 282 -16.92 -0.50 5.44
CA ARG A 282 -16.86 0.90 5.02
C ARG A 282 -17.77 1.10 3.82
N VAL A 283 -18.58 2.15 3.85
CA VAL A 283 -19.47 2.53 2.75
C VAL A 283 -19.26 3.97 2.34
N ASN A 284 -19.39 4.24 1.05
CA ASN A 284 -19.30 5.58 0.48
C ASN A 284 -20.69 6.24 0.46
N VAL A 285 -20.78 7.48 0.94
CA VAL A 285 -21.98 8.33 0.89
C VAL A 285 -21.64 9.59 0.09
N GLY A 286 -22.31 9.80 -1.04
CA GLY A 286 -22.13 11.01 -1.86
C GLY A 286 -22.95 12.19 -1.32
N VAL A 287 -22.28 13.32 -1.14
CA VAL A 287 -22.86 14.53 -0.56
C VAL A 287 -22.57 15.78 -1.39
N ASN A 288 -23.52 16.71 -1.34
CA ASN A 288 -23.42 18.01 -1.99
C ASN A 288 -23.56 19.13 -0.95
N GLY A 289 -22.67 20.12 -1.01
CA GLY A 289 -22.64 21.27 -0.13
C GLY A 289 -21.29 21.46 0.55
N THR A 290 -21.19 22.51 1.36
CA THR A 290 -20.00 22.79 2.17
C THR A 290 -20.44 23.33 3.51
N ALA A 291 -20.01 22.69 4.59
CA ALA A 291 -20.35 23.06 5.95
C ALA A 291 -19.35 22.46 6.93
N SER A 292 -19.16 23.12 8.07
CA SER A 292 -18.37 22.61 9.19
C SER A 292 -19.18 22.73 10.47
N GLY A 293 -19.20 21.69 11.29
CA GLY A 293 -19.94 21.67 12.56
C GLY A 293 -20.48 20.28 12.90
N PRO A 294 -21.47 20.21 13.80
CA PRO A 294 -22.08 18.95 14.18
C PRO A 294 -22.94 18.37 13.05
N ALA A 295 -22.96 17.06 12.96
CA ALA A 295 -23.76 16.29 12.02
C ALA A 295 -24.35 15.05 12.71
N GLU A 296 -25.30 14.39 12.06
CA GLU A 296 -25.79 13.07 12.48
C GLU A 296 -25.70 12.10 11.31
N ILE A 297 -25.23 10.88 11.57
CA ILE A 297 -25.36 9.79 10.62
C ILE A 297 -26.64 9.04 10.92
N LEU A 298 -27.47 8.90 9.89
CA LEU A 298 -28.70 8.13 9.93
C LEU A 298 -28.44 6.76 9.31
N LEU A 299 -28.59 5.73 10.14
CA LEU A 299 -28.60 4.33 9.76
C LEU A 299 -30.04 3.83 9.72
N LYS A 300 -30.52 3.42 8.55
CA LYS A 300 -31.92 3.03 8.34
C LYS A 300 -32.00 1.60 7.82
N HIS A 301 -32.68 0.74 8.59
CA HIS A 301 -33.04 -0.63 8.24
C HIS A 301 -34.56 -0.78 8.34
N ALA A 302 -35.13 -1.83 7.74
CA ALA A 302 -36.56 -2.12 7.86
C ALA A 302 -37.05 -2.28 9.32
N ARG A 303 -36.17 -2.70 10.24
CA ARG A 303 -36.48 -3.00 11.64
C ARG A 303 -36.08 -1.91 12.62
N PHE A 304 -35.16 -1.03 12.25
CA PHE A 304 -34.64 0.00 13.14
C PHE A 304 -34.17 1.24 12.39
N SER A 305 -34.08 2.36 13.10
CA SER A 305 -33.48 3.59 12.63
C SER A 305 -32.63 4.15 13.76
N VAL A 306 -31.33 4.33 13.52
CA VAL A 306 -30.38 4.87 14.51
C VAL A 306 -29.82 6.17 13.98
N GLN A 307 -29.84 7.21 14.80
CA GLN A 307 -29.13 8.46 14.55
C GLN A 307 -27.94 8.51 15.50
N GLN A 308 -26.74 8.70 14.96
CA GLN A 308 -25.53 8.84 15.77
C GLN A 308 -24.92 10.22 15.54
N PRO A 309 -24.78 11.04 16.60
CA PRO A 309 -24.20 12.37 16.48
C PRO A 309 -22.70 12.32 16.22
N ILE A 310 -22.20 13.32 15.50
CA ILE A 310 -20.79 13.61 15.25
C ILE A 310 -20.58 15.07 15.64
N GLU A 311 -19.68 15.33 16.57
CA GLU A 311 -19.55 16.67 17.16
C GLU A 311 -18.97 17.69 16.20
N ASN A 312 -17.95 17.32 15.41
CA ASN A 312 -17.26 18.23 14.49
C ASN A 312 -16.79 17.48 13.24
N ILE A 313 -17.43 17.75 12.11
CA ILE A 313 -16.99 17.31 10.78
C ILE A 313 -16.93 18.51 9.84
N SER A 314 -15.97 18.52 8.91
CA SER A 314 -15.89 19.50 7.83
C SER A 314 -16.11 18.81 6.51
N ILE A 315 -17.11 19.27 5.76
CA ILE A 315 -17.53 18.72 4.47
C ILE A 315 -17.40 19.83 3.44
N GLY A 316 -16.84 19.49 2.29
CA GLY A 316 -16.49 20.35 1.17
C GLY A 316 -15.19 19.89 0.52
N LEU A 317 -15.15 19.92 -0.81
CA LEU A 317 -13.89 19.81 -1.55
C LEU A 317 -13.09 21.10 -1.36
N THR A 318 -11.81 20.98 -1.09
CA THR A 318 -10.91 22.12 -0.87
C THR A 318 -9.84 22.19 -1.94
N ASP A 319 -9.40 23.39 -2.29
CA ASP A 319 -8.27 23.57 -3.19
C ASP A 319 -6.99 23.01 -2.55
N TRP A 320 -6.15 22.39 -3.38
CA TRP A 320 -4.86 21.89 -2.93
C TRP A 320 -3.85 23.03 -2.83
N THR A 321 -3.06 23.01 -1.77
CA THR A 321 -1.97 23.96 -1.48
C THR A 321 -0.69 23.19 -1.19
N SER A 322 0.47 23.84 -1.20
CA SER A 322 1.74 23.17 -0.87
C SER A 322 1.91 22.84 0.63
N ASP A 323 0.89 23.07 1.47
CA ASP A 323 0.92 22.69 2.89
C ASP A 323 0.75 21.17 3.05
N LEU A 324 1.66 20.52 3.78
CA LEU A 324 1.67 19.05 3.91
C LEU A 324 0.42 18.51 4.60
N SER A 325 -0.18 19.26 5.54
CA SER A 325 -1.41 18.82 6.21
C SER A 325 -2.63 18.92 5.30
N ASN A 326 -2.62 19.86 4.35
CA ASN A 326 -3.59 19.92 3.26
C ASN A 326 -3.37 18.74 2.31
N LEU A 327 -2.17 18.54 1.76
CA LEU A 327 -1.89 17.47 0.80
C LEU A 327 -2.06 16.05 1.36
N ALA A 328 -1.84 15.84 2.66
CA ALA A 328 -2.03 14.55 3.32
C ALA A 328 -3.49 14.05 3.32
N GLN A 329 -4.44 14.90 2.92
CA GLN A 329 -5.86 14.55 2.72
C GLN A 329 -6.15 13.98 1.33
N HIS A 330 -5.18 14.00 0.41
CA HIS A 330 -5.30 13.31 -0.88
C HIS A 330 -5.16 11.81 -0.67
N GLU A 331 -5.98 11.04 -1.39
CA GLU A 331 -6.19 9.61 -1.16
C GLU A 331 -6.29 8.90 -2.50
N SER A 332 -6.07 7.57 -2.50
CA SER A 332 -6.23 6.77 -3.70
C SER A 332 -7.66 6.89 -4.25
N PRO A 333 -7.83 7.12 -5.55
CA PRO A 333 -9.16 7.28 -6.14
C PRO A 333 -9.88 5.93 -6.23
N GLN A 334 -11.21 5.97 -6.24
CA GLN A 334 -12.04 4.75 -6.23
C GLN A 334 -11.69 3.81 -7.40
N TRP A 335 -11.44 4.36 -8.60
CA TRP A 335 -11.04 3.54 -9.74
C TRP A 335 -9.74 2.75 -9.49
N TYR A 336 -8.80 3.31 -8.72
CA TYR A 336 -7.53 2.67 -8.39
C TYR A 336 -7.73 1.60 -7.32
N ASP A 337 -8.55 1.90 -6.32
CA ASP A 337 -8.95 0.94 -5.30
C ASP A 337 -9.63 -0.29 -5.92
N ASP A 338 -10.42 -0.09 -6.98
CA ASP A 338 -11.16 -1.10 -7.71
C ASP A 338 -10.34 -1.87 -8.77
N ALA A 339 -9.24 -1.28 -9.22
CA ALA A 339 -8.44 -1.74 -10.35
C ALA A 339 -7.67 -3.04 -10.09
N LYS A 340 -7.15 -3.22 -8.86
CA LYS A 340 -6.45 -4.41 -8.34
C LYS A 340 -5.17 -4.87 -9.05
N PHE A 341 -5.11 -4.84 -10.38
CA PHE A 341 -4.03 -5.42 -11.17
C PHE A 341 -3.54 -4.44 -12.23
N GLY A 342 -2.23 -4.22 -12.27
CA GLY A 342 -1.55 -3.38 -13.24
C GLY A 342 -0.31 -4.06 -13.83
N ILE A 343 0.16 -3.55 -14.97
CA ILE A 343 1.43 -3.96 -15.59
C ILE A 343 2.46 -2.84 -15.45
N PHE A 344 3.60 -3.16 -14.86
CA PHE A 344 4.78 -2.29 -14.84
C PHE A 344 5.67 -2.61 -16.05
N ILE A 345 6.42 -1.63 -16.55
CA ILE A 345 7.28 -1.81 -17.72
C ILE A 345 8.59 -1.07 -17.46
N HIS A 346 9.66 -1.82 -17.17
CA HIS A 346 11.03 -1.31 -17.13
C HIS A 346 11.72 -1.47 -18.48
N TRP A 347 11.72 -0.39 -19.24
CA TRP A 347 12.31 -0.34 -20.58
C TRP A 347 13.14 0.93 -20.77
N GLY A 348 14.32 0.77 -21.36
CA GLY A 348 15.24 1.87 -21.62
C GLY A 348 16.57 1.39 -22.21
N PRO A 349 17.58 2.27 -22.31
CA PRO A 349 18.90 1.89 -22.83
C PRO A 349 19.55 0.72 -22.09
N TYR A 350 19.27 0.52 -20.80
CA TYR A 350 19.74 -0.62 -20.03
C TYR A 350 19.25 -1.98 -20.56
N SER A 351 18.17 -2.02 -21.36
CA SER A 351 17.73 -3.23 -22.06
C SER A 351 18.71 -3.66 -23.18
N VAL A 352 19.63 -2.78 -23.63
CA VAL A 352 20.66 -3.08 -24.64
C VAL A 352 21.70 -4.06 -24.10
N PRO A 353 22.42 -3.76 -22.99
CA PRO A 353 23.24 -4.77 -22.35
C PRO A 353 22.37 -5.89 -21.81
N GLY A 354 21.19 -5.55 -21.24
CA GLY A 354 20.17 -6.48 -20.77
C GLY A 354 20.78 -7.63 -19.99
N TRP A 355 21.59 -7.30 -18.99
CA TRP A 355 22.40 -8.25 -18.23
C TRP A 355 22.25 -7.95 -16.75
N GLY A 356 21.87 -8.99 -16.02
CA GLY A 356 22.07 -9.14 -14.58
C GLY A 356 22.54 -10.57 -14.32
N ASN A 357 22.49 -11.01 -13.08
CA ASN A 357 22.78 -12.41 -12.72
C ASN A 357 21.48 -13.14 -12.35
N SER A 358 21.53 -14.48 -12.30
CA SER A 358 20.40 -15.32 -11.86
C SER A 358 20.59 -15.81 -10.42
N THR A 359 21.22 -14.99 -9.58
CA THR A 359 21.45 -15.29 -8.16
C THR A 359 20.58 -14.38 -7.29
N PRO A 360 20.22 -14.79 -6.06
CA PRO A 360 19.25 -14.09 -5.21
C PRO A 360 19.82 -12.81 -4.56
N TYR A 361 20.62 -12.04 -5.29
CA TYR A 361 21.11 -10.74 -4.86
C TYR A 361 20.33 -9.66 -5.61
N GLU A 362 20.02 -8.55 -4.94
CA GLU A 362 19.56 -7.33 -5.60
C GLU A 362 20.61 -6.91 -6.63
N SER A 363 20.39 -7.23 -7.89
CA SER A 363 21.36 -7.14 -8.99
C SER A 363 20.60 -6.95 -10.29
N TYR A 364 19.75 -5.93 -10.26
CA TYR A 364 18.79 -5.68 -11.32
C TYR A 364 19.47 -5.22 -12.61
N ALA A 365 18.98 -5.67 -13.76
CA ALA A 365 19.58 -5.41 -15.06
C ALA A 365 19.46 -3.92 -15.46
N GLU A 366 18.43 -3.22 -14.99
CA GLU A 366 18.27 -1.78 -15.17
C GLU A 366 19.31 -0.94 -14.39
N TRP A 367 20.04 -1.57 -13.46
CA TRP A 367 21.16 -0.96 -12.72
C TRP A 367 22.52 -1.25 -13.37
N PHE A 368 22.54 -1.77 -14.60
CA PHE A 368 23.76 -2.16 -15.32
C PHE A 368 24.86 -1.10 -15.28
N TRP A 369 24.51 0.17 -15.54
CA TRP A 369 25.50 1.25 -15.56
C TRP A 369 26.21 1.36 -14.21
N TRP A 370 25.47 1.34 -13.12
CA TRP A 370 26.01 1.44 -11.76
C TRP A 370 26.88 0.26 -11.37
N TYR A 371 26.38 -0.97 -11.52
CA TYR A 371 27.15 -2.15 -11.14
C TYR A 371 28.40 -2.33 -11.99
N SER A 372 28.33 -2.02 -13.30
CA SER A 372 29.49 -2.12 -14.17
C SER A 372 30.61 -1.12 -13.82
N THR A 373 30.29 0.03 -13.18
CA THR A 373 31.29 1.01 -12.72
C THR A 373 31.75 0.78 -11.28
N HIS A 374 31.05 -0.05 -10.51
CA HIS A 374 31.30 -0.30 -9.09
C HIS A 374 31.64 -1.77 -8.82
N GLY A 375 32.76 -2.25 -9.39
CA GLY A 375 33.14 -3.67 -9.31
C GLY A 375 33.22 -4.26 -7.89
N ALA A 376 33.44 -3.46 -6.85
CA ALA A 376 33.40 -3.94 -5.45
C ALA A 376 31.97 -4.26 -4.95
N ALA A 377 30.94 -3.65 -5.55
CA ALA A 377 29.53 -3.90 -5.28
C ALA A 377 28.92 -4.92 -6.27
N ASP A 378 29.62 -5.23 -7.35
CA ASP A 378 29.18 -6.15 -8.39
C ASP A 378 29.25 -7.62 -7.91
N LYS A 379 28.08 -8.17 -7.59
CA LYS A 379 27.92 -9.60 -7.23
C LYS A 379 27.55 -10.48 -8.43
N SER A 380 27.50 -9.89 -9.62
CA SER A 380 26.64 -10.34 -10.72
C SER A 380 27.28 -10.20 -12.10
N ASP A 381 28.61 -10.14 -12.14
CA ASP A 381 29.43 -10.17 -13.36
C ASP A 381 29.19 -8.98 -14.30
N PHE A 382 28.62 -7.87 -13.82
CA PHE A 382 28.35 -6.67 -14.64
C PHE A 382 29.65 -6.08 -15.24
N TYR A 383 30.69 -5.95 -14.41
CA TYR A 383 32.00 -5.42 -14.78
C TYR A 383 32.67 -6.32 -15.83
N ASP A 384 32.74 -7.62 -15.60
CA ASP A 384 33.44 -8.54 -16.51
C ASP A 384 32.61 -8.83 -17.78
N TYR A 385 31.28 -8.80 -17.69
CA TYR A 385 30.39 -8.84 -18.85
C TYR A 385 30.55 -7.62 -19.74
N ARG A 386 30.57 -6.40 -19.17
CA ARG A 386 30.79 -5.16 -19.93
C ARG A 386 32.11 -5.22 -20.70
N LEU A 387 33.19 -5.67 -20.05
CA LEU A 387 34.50 -5.81 -20.66
C LEU A 387 34.51 -6.81 -21.82
N ARG A 388 33.94 -8.01 -21.62
CA ARG A 388 33.88 -9.06 -22.67
C ARG A 388 33.00 -8.68 -23.85
N THR A 389 31.90 -7.98 -23.59
CA THR A 389 30.85 -7.74 -24.59
C THR A 389 31.11 -6.50 -25.41
N PHE A 390 31.53 -5.41 -24.75
CA PHE A 390 31.68 -4.10 -25.38
C PHE A 390 33.13 -3.62 -25.47
N GLY A 391 34.04 -4.22 -24.71
CA GLY A 391 35.44 -3.82 -24.64
C GLY A 391 35.72 -2.70 -23.64
N PRO A 392 36.99 -2.39 -23.39
CA PRO A 392 37.40 -1.45 -22.33
C PRO A 392 37.03 0.01 -22.62
N ASP A 393 36.94 0.39 -23.89
CA ASP A 393 36.72 1.78 -24.31
C ASP A 393 35.23 2.17 -24.41
N TRP A 394 34.31 1.21 -24.29
CA TRP A 394 32.87 1.47 -24.38
C TRP A 394 32.36 2.21 -23.15
N ASN A 395 31.62 3.28 -23.37
CA ASN A 395 30.86 4.00 -22.34
C ASN A 395 29.38 3.65 -22.43
N TYR A 396 28.64 3.77 -21.31
CA TYR A 396 27.23 3.35 -21.29
C TYR A 396 26.37 4.01 -22.38
N ASP A 397 26.59 5.31 -22.58
CA ASP A 397 25.88 6.12 -23.58
C ASP A 397 26.15 5.70 -25.04
N ASP A 398 27.25 4.98 -25.32
CA ASP A 398 27.52 4.43 -26.66
C ASP A 398 26.44 3.39 -27.05
N GLY A 399 25.74 2.82 -26.06
CA GLY A 399 24.62 1.89 -26.25
C GLY A 399 23.32 2.53 -26.73
N PHE A 400 23.18 3.86 -26.70
CA PHE A 400 21.93 4.53 -27.07
C PHE A 400 21.47 4.23 -28.49
N GLY A 401 22.41 4.15 -29.45
CA GLY A 401 22.09 3.81 -30.83
C GLY A 401 21.57 2.38 -31.01
N ASN A 402 21.81 1.49 -30.04
CA ASN A 402 21.35 0.10 -30.06
C ASN A 402 19.98 -0.08 -29.37
N PHE A 403 19.49 0.93 -28.65
CA PHE A 403 18.11 1.00 -28.17
C PHE A 403 17.22 1.44 -29.34
N THR A 404 16.77 0.49 -30.16
CA THR A 404 16.20 0.80 -31.48
C THR A 404 14.67 0.84 -31.50
N ALA A 405 14.00 0.13 -30.58
CA ALA A 405 12.55 -0.09 -30.66
C ALA A 405 12.07 -0.63 -32.03
N ALA A 406 12.93 -1.35 -32.77
CA ALA A 406 12.67 -1.74 -34.16
C ALA A 406 11.48 -2.70 -34.34
N ASN A 407 11.17 -3.49 -33.31
CA ASN A 407 10.06 -4.42 -33.24
C ASN A 407 8.96 -3.93 -32.27
N TRP A 408 9.03 -2.67 -31.83
CA TRP A 408 8.06 -2.11 -30.90
C TRP A 408 6.77 -1.68 -31.61
N ASP A 409 5.66 -2.31 -31.20
CA ASP A 409 4.30 -1.93 -31.58
C ASP A 409 3.50 -1.56 -30.31
N PRO A 410 3.17 -0.26 -30.10
CA PRO A 410 2.42 0.17 -28.93
C PRO A 410 1.03 -0.47 -28.86
N LYS A 411 0.41 -0.79 -30.00
CA LYS A 411 -0.88 -1.50 -30.03
C LYS A 411 -0.75 -2.91 -29.48
N ALA A 412 0.28 -3.65 -29.91
CA ALA A 412 0.52 -5.02 -29.44
C ALA A 412 0.78 -5.06 -27.93
N TRP A 413 1.46 -4.05 -27.38
CA TRP A 413 1.67 -3.91 -25.94
C TRP A 413 0.36 -3.68 -25.19
N VAL A 414 -0.46 -2.69 -25.58
CA VAL A 414 -1.73 -2.43 -24.88
C VAL A 414 -2.72 -3.57 -25.00
N ASP A 415 -2.72 -4.30 -26.13
CA ASP A 415 -3.53 -5.50 -26.29
C ASP A 415 -3.07 -6.64 -25.36
N LEU A 416 -1.77 -6.80 -25.13
CA LEU A 416 -1.25 -7.78 -24.16
C LEU A 416 -1.61 -7.38 -22.73
N ILE A 417 -1.46 -6.10 -22.37
CA ILE A 417 -1.82 -5.58 -21.04
C ILE A 417 -3.31 -5.79 -20.78
N TYR A 418 -4.17 -5.52 -21.78
CA TYR A 418 -5.59 -5.82 -21.66
C TYR A 418 -5.86 -7.32 -21.56
N ALA A 419 -5.17 -8.13 -22.37
CA ALA A 419 -5.34 -9.59 -22.37
C ALA A 419 -4.94 -10.22 -21.03
N SER A 420 -3.98 -9.65 -20.29
CA SER A 420 -3.61 -10.12 -18.94
C SER A 420 -4.69 -9.85 -17.88
N GLY A 421 -5.67 -9.00 -18.20
CA GLY A 421 -6.73 -8.59 -17.27
C GLY A 421 -6.44 -7.32 -16.49
N ALA A 422 -5.25 -6.73 -16.64
CA ALA A 422 -4.85 -5.50 -15.97
C ALA A 422 -5.79 -4.33 -16.30
N LYS A 423 -5.93 -3.39 -15.35
CA LYS A 423 -6.76 -2.19 -15.47
C LYS A 423 -5.95 -0.92 -15.64
N TYR A 424 -4.65 -1.00 -15.44
CA TYR A 424 -3.72 0.10 -15.61
C TYR A 424 -2.34 -0.42 -15.99
N PHE A 425 -1.48 0.48 -16.44
CA PHE A 425 -0.06 0.19 -16.61
C PHE A 425 0.78 1.38 -16.19
N VAL A 426 2.03 1.13 -15.84
CA VAL A 426 3.03 2.14 -15.46
C VAL A 426 4.27 1.91 -16.32
N LEU A 427 4.67 2.90 -17.11
CA LEU A 427 5.90 2.83 -17.92
C LEU A 427 7.03 3.62 -17.24
N THR A 428 8.25 3.07 -17.20
CA THR A 428 9.46 3.83 -16.83
C THR A 428 9.71 4.96 -17.82
N THR A 429 9.17 6.14 -17.55
CA THR A 429 9.36 7.30 -18.43
C THR A 429 10.79 7.85 -18.35
N LYS A 430 11.42 7.71 -17.18
CA LYS A 430 12.82 7.99 -16.92
C LYS A 430 13.27 7.19 -15.71
N HIS A 431 14.29 6.36 -15.88
CA HIS A 431 14.91 5.58 -14.80
C HIS A 431 16.16 6.31 -14.24
N HIS A 432 16.89 5.68 -13.33
CA HIS A 432 18.05 6.30 -12.66
C HIS A 432 19.21 6.69 -13.59
N ASP A 433 19.26 6.14 -14.81
CA ASP A 433 20.24 6.51 -15.84
C ASP A 433 19.94 7.87 -16.52
N GLY A 434 18.78 8.46 -16.19
CA GLY A 434 18.29 9.76 -16.65
C GLY A 434 17.88 9.81 -18.12
N PHE A 435 17.76 8.66 -18.80
CA PHE A 435 17.30 8.64 -20.19
C PHE A 435 15.76 8.71 -20.26
N ALA A 436 15.24 9.77 -20.87
CA ALA A 436 13.79 9.99 -20.95
C ALA A 436 13.16 9.34 -22.19
N LEU A 437 12.04 8.66 -22.00
CA LEU A 437 11.22 8.04 -23.04
C LEU A 437 10.14 8.97 -23.63
N PHE A 438 10.21 10.26 -23.30
CA PHE A 438 9.22 11.28 -23.67
C PHE A 438 9.90 12.58 -24.11
N ASN A 439 9.12 13.51 -24.64
CA ASN A 439 9.61 14.83 -25.01
C ASN A 439 9.89 15.69 -23.77
N THR A 440 11.17 15.81 -23.42
CA THR A 440 11.67 16.55 -22.26
C THR A 440 11.71 18.07 -22.45
N SER A 441 11.22 18.59 -23.59
CA SER A 441 11.29 20.00 -23.95
C SER A 441 12.73 20.51 -23.84
N GLU A 442 12.96 21.64 -23.16
CA GLU A 442 14.28 22.28 -23.00
C GLU A 442 15.07 21.77 -21.78
N THR A 443 14.59 20.76 -21.05
CA THR A 443 15.24 20.30 -19.79
C THR A 443 16.49 19.45 -20.04
N THR A 444 16.46 18.59 -21.06
CA THR A 444 17.58 17.72 -21.44
C THR A 444 17.39 17.24 -22.88
N ASN A 445 18.50 16.97 -23.57
CA ASN A 445 18.51 16.27 -24.86
C ASN A 445 18.69 14.74 -24.69
N ARG A 446 18.84 14.23 -23.46
CA ARG A 446 19.02 12.79 -23.16
C ARG A 446 17.67 12.05 -23.24
N ASN A 447 17.13 11.89 -24.44
CA ASN A 447 15.82 11.29 -24.66
C ASN A 447 15.73 10.43 -25.93
N SER A 448 14.67 9.61 -25.98
CA SER A 448 14.34 8.70 -27.08
C SER A 448 13.94 9.37 -28.41
N LEU A 449 13.64 10.68 -28.40
CA LEU A 449 13.35 11.43 -29.63
C LEU A 449 14.65 11.80 -30.36
N LEU A 450 15.72 12.11 -29.62
CA LEU A 450 17.02 12.51 -30.16
C LEU A 450 18.00 11.36 -30.33
N PHE A 451 17.85 10.29 -29.55
CA PHE A 451 18.73 9.12 -29.59
C PHE A 451 17.94 7.82 -29.72
N GLY A 452 18.53 6.82 -30.36
CA GLY A 452 17.97 5.48 -30.47
C GLY A 452 16.68 5.44 -31.31
N PRO A 453 15.47 5.26 -30.73
CA PRO A 453 14.25 5.03 -31.48
C PRO A 453 13.79 6.20 -32.36
N HIS A 454 14.17 7.44 -32.01
CA HIS A 454 13.64 8.67 -32.60
C HIS A 454 12.11 8.77 -32.52
N ARG A 455 11.55 8.34 -31.38
CA ARG A 455 10.12 8.22 -31.11
C ARG A 455 9.77 8.78 -29.75
N ASP A 456 8.55 9.30 -29.62
CA ASP A 456 7.99 9.66 -28.32
C ASP A 456 7.24 8.45 -27.79
N ILE A 457 7.96 7.59 -27.05
CA ILE A 457 7.45 6.29 -26.60
C ILE A 457 6.23 6.47 -25.69
N VAL A 458 6.27 7.44 -24.77
CA VAL A 458 5.16 7.71 -23.85
C VAL A 458 3.92 8.18 -24.62
N GLN A 459 4.06 9.13 -25.56
CA GLN A 459 2.93 9.63 -26.34
C GLN A 459 2.30 8.51 -27.17
N GLU A 460 3.13 7.73 -27.87
CA GLU A 460 2.66 6.68 -28.77
C GLU A 460 1.96 5.55 -28.00
N LEU A 461 2.48 5.14 -26.83
CA LEU A 461 1.84 4.13 -25.99
C LEU A 461 0.51 4.62 -25.41
N PHE A 462 0.47 5.86 -24.90
CA PHE A 462 -0.75 6.44 -24.32
C PHE A 462 -1.83 6.68 -25.36
N THR A 463 -1.44 7.05 -26.58
CA THR A 463 -2.35 7.18 -27.74
C THR A 463 -2.91 5.81 -28.12
N ALA A 464 -2.08 4.77 -28.22
CA ALA A 464 -2.54 3.41 -28.50
C ALA A 464 -3.50 2.89 -27.42
N ALA A 465 -3.22 3.18 -26.14
CA ALA A 465 -4.12 2.84 -25.04
C ALA A 465 -5.47 3.55 -25.18
N GLU A 466 -5.49 4.84 -25.49
CA GLU A 466 -6.73 5.60 -25.71
C GLU A 466 -7.54 5.09 -26.90
N GLU A 467 -6.88 4.77 -28.01
CA GLU A 467 -7.52 4.36 -29.25
C GLU A 467 -8.03 2.91 -29.21
N HIS A 468 -7.30 2.01 -28.54
CA HIS A 468 -7.56 0.56 -28.61
C HIS A 468 -8.07 -0.04 -27.32
N GLN A 469 -7.69 0.51 -26.16
CA GLN A 469 -8.05 -0.02 -24.83
C GLN A 469 -8.37 1.12 -23.84
N PRO A 470 -9.36 1.99 -24.14
CA PRO A 470 -9.62 3.23 -23.38
C PRO A 470 -10.00 3.03 -21.91
N SER A 471 -10.29 1.79 -21.50
CA SER A 471 -10.50 1.43 -20.09
C SER A 471 -9.21 1.36 -19.28
N LEU A 472 -8.05 1.24 -19.92
CA LEU A 472 -6.76 1.18 -19.23
C LEU A 472 -6.38 2.58 -18.71
N LYS A 473 -6.09 2.65 -17.41
CA LYS A 473 -5.51 3.83 -16.80
C LYS A 473 -4.02 3.88 -17.08
N ARG A 474 -3.50 5.09 -17.30
CA ARG A 474 -2.17 5.31 -17.87
C ARG A 474 -1.27 5.95 -16.82
N GLY A 475 -0.27 5.20 -16.37
CA GLY A 475 0.67 5.61 -15.36
C GLY A 475 2.07 5.87 -15.91
N THR A 476 2.78 6.76 -15.23
CA THR A 476 4.17 7.14 -15.53
C THR A 476 5.03 6.89 -14.31
N TYR A 477 6.08 6.09 -14.46
CA TYR A 477 7.14 5.99 -13.48
C TYR A 477 8.18 7.07 -13.69
N PHE A 478 8.67 7.65 -12.60
CA PHE A 478 9.67 8.70 -12.62
C PHE A 478 10.70 8.53 -11.49
N SER A 479 11.95 8.26 -11.86
CA SER A 479 13.07 8.28 -10.92
C SER A 479 13.37 9.70 -10.46
N LEU A 480 13.29 9.96 -9.15
CA LEU A 480 13.72 11.23 -8.56
C LEU A 480 15.25 11.43 -8.68
N PRO A 481 16.12 10.48 -8.27
CA PRO A 481 17.56 10.61 -8.46
C PRO A 481 17.98 10.29 -9.89
N GLU A 482 19.03 10.97 -10.36
CA GLU A 482 19.81 10.58 -11.53
C GLU A 482 21.24 10.31 -11.10
N TRP A 483 21.63 9.04 -11.06
CA TRP A 483 22.82 8.60 -10.32
C TRP A 483 24.12 9.20 -10.81
N PHE A 484 24.21 9.40 -12.13
CA PHE A 484 25.40 9.94 -12.77
C PHE A 484 25.22 11.34 -13.38
N ASN A 485 24.11 12.02 -13.06
CA ASN A 485 23.93 13.41 -13.45
C ASN A 485 24.63 14.33 -12.42
N PRO A 486 25.67 15.09 -12.81
CA PRO A 486 26.37 15.98 -11.89
C PRO A 486 25.50 17.09 -11.30
N ASP A 487 24.38 17.45 -11.94
CA ASP A 487 23.45 18.46 -11.42
C ASP A 487 22.66 17.95 -10.21
N PHE A 488 22.51 16.63 -10.08
CA PHE A 488 21.94 16.02 -8.88
C PHE A 488 22.94 15.97 -7.71
N GLY A 489 24.24 16.19 -7.96
CA GLY A 489 25.32 16.10 -6.98
C GLY A 489 25.10 16.87 -5.67
N PRO A 490 24.52 18.09 -5.66
CA PRO A 490 24.18 18.80 -4.42
C PRO A 490 23.18 18.07 -3.51
N TYR A 491 22.39 17.15 -4.06
CA TYR A 491 21.42 16.30 -3.35
C TYR A 491 21.88 14.85 -3.20
N GLY A 492 22.94 14.47 -3.91
CA GLY A 492 23.47 13.13 -3.91
C GLY A 492 24.08 12.75 -2.56
N PHE A 493 24.03 11.47 -2.22
CA PHE A 493 24.57 10.94 -0.97
C PHE A 493 25.00 9.48 -1.12
N ALA A 494 25.78 9.00 -0.15
CA ALA A 494 26.10 7.59 0.00
C ALA A 494 25.38 7.04 1.24
N GLN A 495 24.56 5.99 1.07
CA GLN A 495 23.74 5.45 2.19
C GLN A 495 24.62 4.80 3.28
N LEU A 496 25.69 4.11 2.89
CA LEU A 496 26.58 3.40 3.81
C LEU A 496 28.02 3.92 3.68
N PRO A 497 28.83 3.85 4.76
CA PRO A 497 30.27 4.10 4.69
C PRO A 497 30.96 2.95 3.93
N GLY A 498 30.82 2.92 2.60
CA GLY A 498 31.34 1.89 1.72
C GLY A 498 30.75 1.96 0.31
N ASN A 499 31.26 1.12 -0.58
CA ASN A 499 30.73 1.00 -1.94
C ASN A 499 29.48 0.09 -1.92
N SER A 500 28.33 0.65 -1.50
CA SER A 500 27.04 -0.06 -1.54
C SER A 500 26.31 0.19 -2.85
N SER A 501 25.38 -0.71 -3.21
CA SER A 501 24.47 -0.56 -4.34
C SER A 501 23.48 0.60 -4.19
N THR A 502 23.43 1.21 -3.02
CA THR A 502 22.39 2.14 -2.60
C THR A 502 22.89 3.58 -2.41
N SER A 503 23.92 3.96 -3.17
CA SER A 503 24.44 5.34 -3.17
C SER A 503 24.01 6.03 -4.46
N TRP A 504 23.51 7.26 -4.37
CA TRP A 504 23.12 8.06 -5.55
C TRP A 504 23.94 9.33 -5.54
N ALA A 505 25.19 9.21 -5.99
CA ALA A 505 26.16 10.27 -5.79
C ALA A 505 25.86 11.54 -6.61
N GLY A 506 25.14 11.42 -7.75
CA GLY A 506 24.93 12.56 -8.65
C GLY A 506 26.25 13.09 -9.19
N ILE A 507 27.11 12.19 -9.70
CA ILE A 507 28.46 12.52 -10.19
C ILE A 507 28.69 11.97 -11.58
N ILE A 508 29.61 12.54 -12.35
CA ILE A 508 29.98 11.93 -13.63
C ILE A 508 30.61 10.54 -13.40
N ALA A 509 30.08 9.53 -14.09
CA ALA A 509 30.62 8.17 -14.06
C ALA A 509 32.06 8.13 -14.57
N ARG A 510 32.87 7.20 -14.03
CA ARG A 510 34.21 6.91 -14.56
C ARG A 510 34.20 5.55 -15.23
N ASN A 511 34.71 5.49 -16.46
CA ASN A 511 34.93 4.24 -17.16
C ASN A 511 35.86 3.37 -16.31
N PRO A 512 35.43 2.15 -15.96
CA PRO A 512 36.06 1.37 -14.92
C PRO A 512 37.35 0.65 -15.39
N TYR A 513 37.68 0.73 -16.68
CA TYR A 513 38.89 0.14 -17.28
C TYR A 513 39.90 1.21 -17.71
N THR A 514 39.42 2.32 -18.27
CA THR A 514 40.28 3.41 -18.76
C THR A 514 40.52 4.49 -17.69
N GLY A 515 39.64 4.61 -16.70
CA GLY A 515 39.67 5.65 -15.67
C GLY A 515 39.23 7.04 -16.14
N LEU A 516 38.84 7.17 -17.41
CA LEU A 516 38.32 8.41 -18.00
C LEU A 516 36.87 8.65 -17.58
N GLU A 517 36.44 9.91 -17.60
CA GLU A 517 35.04 10.25 -17.37
C GLU A 517 34.17 9.77 -18.54
N GLU A 518 33.07 9.08 -18.24
CA GLU A 518 32.06 8.75 -19.24
C GLU A 518 31.23 10.01 -19.54
N PRO A 519 30.87 10.27 -20.80
CA PRO A 519 30.00 11.40 -21.12
C PRO A 519 28.61 11.20 -20.51
N TYR A 520 28.00 12.28 -20.02
CA TYR A 520 26.56 12.34 -19.73
C TYR A 520 25.85 12.98 -20.93
N THR A 521 25.68 12.19 -21.98
CA THR A 521 25.23 12.64 -23.31
C THR A 521 23.83 13.22 -23.22
N GLY A 522 23.65 14.37 -23.88
CA GLY A 522 22.37 15.09 -23.91
C GLY A 522 22.14 16.05 -22.75
N ARG A 523 23.05 16.15 -21.77
CA ARG A 523 22.97 17.15 -20.71
C ARG A 523 22.90 18.57 -21.27
N LEU A 524 21.99 19.38 -20.73
CA LEU A 524 21.94 20.82 -20.96
C LEU A 524 22.41 21.58 -19.70
N PRO A 525 22.99 22.78 -19.83
CA PRO A 525 23.31 23.60 -18.67
C PRO A 525 22.03 24.04 -17.95
N ILE A 526 21.93 23.71 -16.67
CA ILE A 526 20.85 24.12 -15.76
C ILE A 526 21.47 24.69 -14.46
N ASP A 527 20.70 25.45 -13.69
CA ASP A 527 21.17 26.02 -12.42
C ASP A 527 20.87 25.08 -11.24
N ASP A 528 19.69 24.45 -11.23
CA ASP A 528 19.22 23.58 -10.15
C ASP A 528 18.46 22.36 -10.71
N PHE A 529 18.87 21.15 -10.33
CA PHE A 529 18.27 19.92 -10.83
C PHE A 529 16.79 19.79 -10.49
N ILE A 530 16.36 20.24 -9.31
CA ILE A 530 14.98 20.09 -8.88
C ILE A 530 14.09 21.05 -9.66
N THR A 531 14.45 22.34 -9.72
CA THR A 531 13.59 23.36 -10.32
C THR A 531 13.67 23.42 -11.84
N ASP A 532 14.80 23.06 -12.44
CA ASP A 532 15.04 23.25 -13.88
C ASP A 532 14.91 21.94 -14.69
N LEU A 533 14.93 20.78 -14.03
CA LEU A 533 14.85 19.47 -14.68
C LEU A 533 13.74 18.58 -14.09
N MET A 534 13.80 18.28 -12.79
CA MET A 534 12.87 17.33 -12.15
C MET A 534 11.42 17.80 -12.25
N VAL A 535 11.11 18.95 -11.64
CA VAL A 535 9.74 19.47 -11.58
C VAL A 535 9.20 19.75 -12.98
N PRO A 536 9.91 20.43 -13.90
CA PRO A 536 9.41 20.65 -15.26
C PRO A 536 9.11 19.34 -16.02
N GLN A 537 9.89 18.28 -15.81
CA GLN A 537 9.59 16.97 -16.40
C GLN A 537 8.36 16.31 -15.78
N MET A 538 8.19 16.38 -14.45
CA MET A 538 6.97 15.92 -13.79
C MET A 538 5.73 16.68 -14.29
N GLU A 539 5.85 18.01 -14.49
CA GLU A 539 4.81 18.86 -15.07
C GLU A 539 4.47 18.46 -16.52
N ILE A 540 5.48 18.16 -17.34
CA ILE A 540 5.27 17.66 -18.70
C ILE A 540 4.44 16.35 -18.67
N LEU A 541 4.82 15.38 -17.84
CA LEU A 541 4.08 14.11 -17.70
C LEU A 541 2.65 14.32 -17.18
N ALA A 542 2.47 15.24 -16.24
CA ALA A 542 1.17 15.59 -15.68
C ALA A 542 0.24 16.28 -16.69
N TYR A 543 0.72 17.32 -17.38
CA TYR A 543 -0.10 18.24 -18.16
C TYR A 543 -0.17 17.88 -19.65
N ASN A 544 0.94 17.44 -20.25
CA ASN A 544 0.98 17.15 -21.68
C ASN A 544 0.56 15.70 -21.96
N TYR A 545 0.99 14.76 -21.12
CA TYR A 545 0.66 13.33 -21.28
C TYR A 545 -0.58 12.90 -20.51
N SER A 546 -1.12 13.75 -19.63
CA SER A 546 -2.31 13.45 -18.85
C SER A 546 -2.18 12.12 -18.07
N THR A 547 -1.07 11.94 -17.34
CA THR A 547 -0.88 10.75 -16.51
C THR A 547 -1.98 10.61 -15.45
N ASP A 548 -2.43 9.38 -15.19
CA ASP A 548 -3.39 9.02 -14.15
C ASP A 548 -2.68 8.60 -12.84
N ILE A 549 -1.44 8.09 -12.95
CA ILE A 549 -0.61 7.64 -11.83
C ILE A 549 0.80 8.23 -12.02
N LEU A 550 1.31 8.98 -11.06
CA LEU A 550 2.73 9.30 -11.00
C LEU A 550 3.40 8.40 -9.96
N TRP A 551 4.09 7.37 -10.45
CA TRP A 551 4.80 6.40 -9.64
C TRP A 551 6.25 6.85 -9.49
N CYS A 552 6.57 7.57 -8.42
CA CYS A 552 7.94 8.04 -8.21
C CYS A 552 8.82 6.92 -7.62
N ASP A 553 10.14 7.09 -7.64
CA ASP A 553 11.03 6.16 -6.97
C ASP A 553 12.10 6.84 -6.13
N CYS A 554 12.61 6.09 -5.15
CA CYS A 554 13.71 6.44 -4.26
C CYS A 554 13.49 7.63 -3.32
N GLY A 555 12.28 8.18 -3.16
CA GLY A 555 11.95 9.07 -2.03
C GLY A 555 12.97 10.17 -1.70
N ALA A 556 13.62 10.74 -2.72
CA ALA A 556 14.82 11.57 -2.58
C ALA A 556 14.48 13.07 -2.43
N ALA A 557 15.50 13.93 -2.49
CA ALA A 557 15.31 15.37 -2.60
C ALA A 557 14.36 15.70 -3.77
N ASN A 558 13.35 16.52 -3.52
CA ASN A 558 12.22 16.67 -4.43
C ASN A 558 11.59 18.07 -4.39
N GLY A 559 10.82 18.38 -5.44
CA GLY A 559 9.93 19.53 -5.52
C GLY A 559 8.45 19.14 -5.51
N THR A 560 8.10 18.00 -4.92
CA THR A 560 6.80 17.34 -5.11
C THR A 560 5.64 18.15 -4.53
N ALA A 561 5.79 18.82 -3.38
CA ALA A 561 4.66 19.48 -2.71
C ALA A 561 3.97 20.57 -3.56
N PRO A 562 4.69 21.58 -4.10
CA PRO A 562 4.06 22.55 -5.00
C PRO A 562 3.56 21.93 -6.31
N PHE A 563 4.29 20.96 -6.87
CA PHE A 563 3.90 20.24 -8.07
C PHE A 563 2.57 19.48 -7.89
N ALA A 564 2.46 18.66 -6.85
CA ALA A 564 1.27 17.85 -6.55
C ALA A 564 0.05 18.74 -6.32
N ALA A 565 0.20 19.84 -5.57
CA ALA A 565 -0.88 20.80 -5.37
C ALA A 565 -1.41 21.38 -6.71
N ALA A 566 -0.50 21.81 -7.59
CA ALA A 566 -0.87 22.36 -8.89
C ALA A 566 -1.50 21.29 -9.81
N TRP A 567 -0.90 20.10 -9.88
CA TRP A 567 -1.38 19.00 -10.69
C TRP A 567 -2.76 18.50 -10.26
N TRP A 568 -2.97 18.26 -8.97
CA TRP A 568 -4.26 17.77 -8.47
C TRP A 568 -5.39 18.77 -8.66
N ASN A 569 -5.13 20.07 -8.51
CA ASN A 569 -6.10 21.11 -8.87
C ASN A 569 -6.41 21.13 -10.37
N HIS A 570 -5.38 20.98 -11.21
CA HIS A 570 -5.56 20.89 -12.67
C HIS A 570 -6.38 19.66 -13.06
N ALA A 571 -6.03 18.48 -12.54
CA ALA A 571 -6.75 17.23 -12.77
C ALA A 571 -8.21 17.32 -12.31
N ARG A 572 -8.47 17.91 -11.13
CA ARG A 572 -9.83 18.17 -10.64
C ARG A 572 -10.64 19.05 -11.60
N SER A 573 -10.02 20.08 -12.20
CA SER A 573 -10.70 20.94 -13.19
C SER A 573 -11.11 20.20 -14.47
N GLN A 574 -10.54 19.02 -14.71
CA GLN A 574 -10.82 18.12 -15.83
C GLN A 574 -11.69 16.91 -15.42
N ASP A 575 -12.23 16.88 -14.20
CA ASP A 575 -12.94 15.73 -13.63
C ASP A 575 -12.10 14.43 -13.60
N ARG A 576 -10.78 14.60 -13.38
CA ARG A 576 -9.82 13.48 -13.28
C ARG A 576 -9.35 13.32 -11.84
N GLN A 577 -9.53 12.14 -11.30
CA GLN A 577 -8.94 11.73 -10.02
C GLN A 577 -7.65 10.96 -10.31
N VAL A 578 -6.51 11.58 -10.00
CA VAL A 578 -5.15 11.05 -10.24
C VAL A 578 -4.54 10.52 -8.95
N THR A 579 -3.37 9.89 -8.98
CA THR A 579 -2.75 9.37 -7.75
C THR A 579 -1.22 9.33 -7.78
N ILE A 580 -0.59 9.37 -6.59
CA ILE A 580 0.86 9.17 -6.38
C ILE A 580 1.17 8.09 -5.35
N ASN A 581 2.30 7.40 -5.53
CA ASN A 581 2.79 6.40 -4.58
C ASN A 581 3.52 7.03 -3.37
N SER A 582 3.96 6.20 -2.43
CA SER A 582 4.70 6.62 -1.23
C SER A 582 6.17 6.98 -1.43
N ARG A 583 6.65 7.02 -2.69
CA ARG A 583 8.07 7.24 -3.01
C ARG A 583 8.35 8.59 -3.66
N CYS A 584 7.38 9.50 -3.69
CA CYS A 584 7.55 10.85 -4.25
C CYS A 584 8.26 11.83 -3.30
N GLY A 585 8.87 11.34 -2.21
CA GLY A 585 9.74 12.13 -1.32
C GLY A 585 9.01 12.99 -0.28
N LEU A 586 7.71 12.75 -0.06
CA LEU A 586 6.91 13.40 0.98
C LEU A 586 6.29 12.33 1.90
N ALA A 587 6.79 12.21 3.13
CA ALA A 587 6.40 11.13 4.04
C ALA A 587 4.90 11.14 4.40
N GLU A 588 4.31 12.32 4.54
CA GLU A 588 2.90 12.50 4.89
C GLU A 588 1.96 12.44 3.67
N VAL A 589 2.51 12.60 2.46
CA VAL A 589 1.74 12.83 1.21
C VAL A 589 1.97 11.66 0.25
N ALA A 590 1.06 10.70 0.32
CA ALA A 590 1.04 9.53 -0.54
C ALA A 590 -0.37 8.94 -0.56
N ASP A 591 -0.81 8.43 -1.69
CA ASP A 591 -2.15 7.85 -1.79
C ASP A 591 -2.16 6.36 -1.44
N PHE A 592 -1.07 5.67 -1.74
CA PHE A 592 -0.86 4.26 -1.45
C PHE A 592 0.61 3.96 -1.17
N ASP A 593 0.85 2.89 -0.41
CA ASP A 593 2.18 2.43 -0.04
C ASP A 593 2.69 1.36 -1.02
N THR A 594 4.01 1.23 -1.21
CA THR A 594 4.59 0.34 -2.24
C THR A 594 5.66 -0.61 -1.68
N PRO A 595 5.28 -1.68 -0.96
CA PRO A 595 6.23 -2.73 -0.60
C PRO A 595 6.67 -3.52 -1.84
N GLU A 596 7.96 -3.59 -2.09
CA GLU A 596 8.55 -4.36 -3.21
C GLU A 596 8.72 -5.83 -2.85
N TYR A 597 8.40 -6.74 -3.78
CA TYR A 597 8.54 -8.21 -3.63
C TYR A 597 7.94 -8.74 -2.32
N ALA A 598 6.90 -8.08 -1.81
CA ALA A 598 6.38 -8.34 -0.48
C ALA A 598 4.85 -8.32 -0.43
N THR A 599 4.32 -9.17 0.43
CA THR A 599 2.92 -9.22 0.83
C THR A 599 2.79 -9.10 2.35
N PHE A 600 1.58 -8.86 2.81
CA PHE A 600 1.23 -8.90 4.22
C PHE A 600 0.59 -10.24 4.58
N SER A 601 0.46 -10.54 5.85
CA SER A 601 -0.32 -11.67 6.37
C SER A 601 -1.75 -11.26 6.73
N SER A 602 -1.94 -9.99 7.11
CA SER A 602 -3.21 -9.37 7.49
C SER A 602 -3.60 -8.26 6.53
N SER A 603 -4.90 -7.96 6.47
CA SER A 603 -5.41 -6.86 5.66
C SER A 603 -4.90 -5.52 6.16
N GLN A 604 -4.41 -4.69 5.24
CA GLN A 604 -4.01 -3.31 5.55
C GLN A 604 -5.20 -2.36 5.33
N ARG A 605 -5.46 -1.46 6.27
CA ARG A 605 -6.54 -0.46 6.12
C ARG A 605 -6.21 0.59 5.07
N ARG A 606 -4.94 1.02 5.06
CA ARG A 606 -4.40 1.95 4.07
C ARG A 606 -4.14 1.20 2.77
N LYS A 607 -4.40 1.87 1.65
CA LYS A 607 -4.18 1.29 0.33
C LYS A 607 -2.69 1.05 0.10
N TRP A 608 -2.36 -0.07 -0.52
CA TRP A 608 -0.99 -0.42 -0.88
C TRP A 608 -0.97 -1.17 -2.22
N GLU A 609 0.21 -1.24 -2.83
CA GLU A 609 0.48 -1.91 -4.09
C GLU A 609 1.80 -2.67 -4.00
N SER A 610 1.74 -4.00 -4.10
CA SER A 610 2.95 -4.79 -4.28
C SER A 610 3.45 -4.66 -5.70
N ASN A 611 4.77 -4.62 -5.89
CA ASN A 611 5.39 -4.60 -7.21
C ASN A 611 6.60 -5.54 -7.25
N GLU A 612 6.77 -6.24 -8.37
CA GLU A 612 7.85 -7.20 -8.61
C GLU A 612 7.96 -7.56 -10.10
N GLY A 613 9.12 -8.07 -10.49
CA GLY A 613 9.40 -8.60 -11.83
C GLY A 613 8.75 -9.96 -12.10
N MET A 614 8.27 -10.15 -13.33
CA MET A 614 8.10 -11.50 -13.87
C MET A 614 9.44 -12.25 -13.96
N ASP A 615 10.53 -11.51 -14.19
CA ASP A 615 11.87 -12.00 -13.92
C ASP A 615 12.11 -11.95 -12.39
N PRO A 616 12.41 -13.08 -11.74
CA PRO A 616 12.59 -13.11 -10.28
C PRO A 616 13.87 -12.41 -9.80
N TYR A 617 14.70 -11.90 -10.71
CA TYR A 617 15.99 -11.27 -10.40
C TYR A 617 16.08 -9.80 -10.83
N SER A 618 15.09 -9.26 -11.55
CA SER A 618 15.21 -7.96 -12.21
C SER A 618 13.86 -7.40 -12.63
N TYR A 619 13.76 -6.07 -12.77
CA TYR A 619 12.66 -5.44 -13.50
C TYR A 619 13.01 -5.31 -15.00
N GLY A 620 14.17 -4.70 -15.30
CA GLY A 620 14.65 -4.57 -16.67
C GLY A 620 14.99 -5.92 -17.31
N TYR A 621 14.94 -5.98 -18.64
CA TYR A 621 15.27 -7.19 -19.41
C TYR A 621 16.63 -7.79 -19.01
N ASN A 622 16.63 -9.05 -18.56
CA ASN A 622 17.84 -9.79 -18.22
C ASN A 622 18.00 -11.04 -19.11
N ARG A 623 19.00 -11.02 -20.00
CA ARG A 623 19.31 -12.14 -20.89
C ARG A 623 19.92 -13.36 -20.20
N ALA A 624 20.37 -13.22 -18.96
CA ALA A 624 20.91 -14.33 -18.19
C ALA A 624 19.78 -15.21 -17.61
N THR A 625 18.59 -14.66 -17.43
CA THR A 625 17.44 -15.38 -16.87
C THR A 625 16.94 -16.43 -17.86
N PRO A 626 16.94 -17.73 -17.49
CA PRO A 626 16.38 -18.76 -18.35
C PRO A 626 14.85 -18.68 -18.34
N ASP A 627 14.21 -18.98 -19.47
CA ASP A 627 12.74 -18.93 -19.62
C ASP A 627 11.98 -19.67 -18.49
N SER A 628 12.53 -20.78 -18.00
CA SER A 628 11.93 -21.59 -16.92
C SER A 628 11.91 -20.91 -15.55
N SER A 629 12.67 -19.83 -15.36
CA SER A 629 12.71 -19.08 -14.10
C SER A 629 11.68 -17.95 -14.05
N TYR A 630 11.13 -17.53 -15.18
CA TYR A 630 10.10 -16.49 -15.20
C TYR A 630 8.84 -16.94 -14.48
N MET A 631 8.16 -15.99 -13.85
CA MET A 631 6.90 -16.17 -13.18
C MET A 631 5.87 -16.82 -14.13
N ASN A 632 5.21 -17.88 -13.64
CA ASN A 632 4.19 -18.60 -14.41
C ASN A 632 2.77 -18.12 -14.06
N ALA A 633 1.79 -18.49 -14.88
CA ALA A 633 0.39 -18.08 -14.69
C ALA A 633 -0.21 -18.44 -13.32
N THR A 634 0.20 -19.57 -12.69
CA THR A 634 -0.25 -19.94 -11.34
C THR A 634 0.20 -18.91 -10.32
N THR A 635 1.47 -18.53 -10.35
CA THR A 635 2.06 -17.54 -9.45
C THR A 635 1.38 -16.18 -9.63
N ILE A 636 1.25 -15.69 -10.87
CA ILE A 636 0.56 -14.42 -11.18
C ILE A 636 -0.84 -14.37 -10.58
N VAL A 637 -1.64 -15.43 -10.76
CA VAL A 637 -3.02 -15.48 -10.25
C VAL A 637 -3.04 -15.55 -8.73
N GLN A 638 -2.20 -16.38 -8.11
CA GLN A 638 -2.21 -16.56 -6.66
C GLN A 638 -1.72 -15.32 -5.92
N ASP A 639 -0.70 -14.64 -6.45
CA ASP A 639 -0.18 -13.40 -5.87
C ASP A 639 -1.19 -12.26 -6.02
N LEU A 640 -1.87 -12.15 -7.17
CA LEU A 640 -3.00 -11.23 -7.32
C LEU A 640 -4.10 -11.48 -6.28
N VAL A 641 -4.52 -12.74 -6.10
CA VAL A 641 -5.54 -13.11 -5.12
C VAL A 641 -5.11 -12.79 -3.69
N ASP A 642 -3.85 -13.08 -3.33
CA ASP A 642 -3.29 -12.81 -2.02
C ASP A 642 -3.32 -11.31 -1.71
N MET A 643 -2.80 -10.49 -2.62
CA MET A 643 -2.68 -9.04 -2.46
C MET A 643 -4.08 -8.40 -2.35
N VAL A 644 -5.01 -8.76 -3.24
CA VAL A 644 -6.38 -8.22 -3.26
C VAL A 644 -7.12 -8.55 -1.96
N SER A 645 -6.97 -9.76 -1.43
CA SER A 645 -7.61 -10.18 -0.17
C SER A 645 -7.16 -9.35 1.05
N LYS A 646 -6.00 -8.70 0.93
CA LYS A 646 -5.36 -7.89 1.98
C LYS A 646 -5.42 -6.39 1.70
N ASN A 647 -6.35 -5.98 0.83
CA ASN A 647 -6.60 -4.60 0.38
C ASN A 647 -5.54 -4.03 -0.59
N GLY A 648 -4.63 -4.86 -1.08
CA GLY A 648 -3.56 -4.47 -2.01
C GLY A 648 -4.01 -4.39 -3.47
N ASN A 649 -3.20 -3.70 -4.27
CA ASN A 649 -3.09 -3.94 -5.70
C ASN A 649 -1.79 -4.72 -6.00
N PHE A 650 -1.72 -5.31 -7.19
CA PHE A 650 -0.55 -5.99 -7.71
C PHE A 650 -0.10 -5.35 -9.01
N LEU A 651 1.12 -4.81 -9.03
CA LEU A 651 1.76 -4.18 -10.19
C LEU A 651 2.91 -5.07 -10.67
N LEU A 652 2.60 -5.93 -11.65
CA LEU A 652 3.54 -6.93 -12.15
C LEU A 652 4.37 -6.37 -13.31
N ASP A 653 5.69 -6.43 -13.19
CA ASP A 653 6.60 -5.88 -14.17
C ASP A 653 6.97 -6.86 -15.30
N ILE A 654 7.08 -6.31 -16.51
CA ILE A 654 7.74 -6.95 -17.64
C ILE A 654 8.99 -6.16 -18.02
N GLY A 655 10.02 -6.87 -18.48
CA GLY A 655 11.28 -6.28 -18.96
C GLY A 655 11.47 -6.47 -20.48
N PRO A 656 11.00 -5.55 -21.34
CA PRO A 656 11.14 -5.70 -22.79
C PRO A 656 12.58 -5.56 -23.28
N ARG A 657 12.88 -6.24 -24.39
CA ARG A 657 14.19 -6.18 -25.08
C ARG A 657 14.39 -4.79 -25.70
N ALA A 658 15.65 -4.43 -26.00
CA ALA A 658 15.98 -3.12 -26.59
C ALA A 658 15.31 -2.81 -27.94
N ASP A 659 14.87 -3.83 -28.69
CA ASP A 659 14.11 -3.66 -29.92
C ASP A 659 12.60 -3.51 -29.68
N GLY A 660 12.13 -3.58 -28.43
CA GLY A 660 10.74 -3.43 -28.00
C GLY A 660 9.90 -4.72 -28.06
N SER A 661 10.51 -5.86 -28.40
CA SER A 661 9.84 -7.15 -28.23
C SER A 661 9.80 -7.56 -26.75
N ILE A 662 8.66 -8.10 -26.32
CA ILE A 662 8.47 -8.66 -24.97
C ILE A 662 8.97 -10.10 -24.97
N VAL A 663 9.52 -10.59 -23.84
CA VAL A 663 10.00 -11.97 -23.77
C VAL A 663 8.81 -12.93 -23.93
N ASP A 664 8.95 -13.92 -24.81
CA ASP A 664 7.83 -14.80 -25.19
C ASP A 664 7.18 -15.51 -23.99
N VAL A 665 7.98 -15.93 -23.00
CA VAL A 665 7.48 -16.58 -21.78
C VAL A 665 6.68 -15.63 -20.88
N GLU A 666 7.06 -14.35 -20.81
CA GLU A 666 6.28 -13.33 -20.09
C GLU A 666 4.92 -13.15 -20.78
N ALA A 667 4.93 -12.90 -22.09
CA ALA A 667 3.73 -12.67 -22.87
C ALA A 667 2.80 -13.90 -22.91
N ALA A 668 3.34 -15.11 -22.87
CA ALA A 668 2.54 -16.34 -22.80
C ALA A 668 1.87 -16.51 -21.43
N ASN A 669 2.62 -16.34 -20.34
CA ASN A 669 2.08 -16.49 -18.98
C ASN A 669 1.08 -15.39 -18.62
N LEU A 670 1.29 -14.15 -19.07
CA LEU A 670 0.31 -13.07 -18.92
C LEU A 670 -1.02 -13.39 -19.60
N ARG A 671 -1.00 -13.94 -20.82
CA ARG A 671 -2.24 -14.36 -21.50
C ARG A 671 -2.93 -15.51 -20.78
N MET A 672 -2.18 -16.51 -20.33
CA MET A 672 -2.74 -17.65 -19.58
C MET A 672 -3.35 -17.23 -18.23
N ALA A 673 -2.68 -16.34 -17.48
CA ALA A 673 -3.24 -15.76 -16.27
C ALA A 673 -4.49 -14.91 -16.59
N GLY A 674 -4.42 -14.13 -17.67
CA GLY A 674 -5.51 -13.29 -18.16
C GLY A 674 -6.79 -14.07 -18.49
N GLU A 675 -6.68 -15.27 -19.08
CA GLU A 675 -7.83 -16.15 -19.32
C GLU A 675 -8.59 -16.44 -18.01
N TRP A 676 -7.88 -16.70 -16.92
CA TRP A 676 -8.48 -16.90 -15.59
C TRP A 676 -9.02 -15.59 -15.01
N ILE A 677 -8.22 -14.51 -15.05
CA ILE A 677 -8.56 -13.20 -14.45
C ILE A 677 -9.83 -12.63 -15.08
N HIS A 678 -10.00 -12.72 -16.40
CA HIS A 678 -11.21 -12.28 -17.08
C HIS A 678 -12.43 -13.11 -16.68
N ALA A 679 -12.29 -14.43 -16.57
CA ALA A 679 -13.38 -15.32 -16.17
C ALA A 679 -13.80 -15.16 -14.69
N HIS A 680 -12.87 -14.73 -13.84
CA HIS A 680 -13.04 -14.60 -12.38
C HIS A 680 -13.12 -13.14 -11.89
N GLY A 681 -13.24 -12.19 -12.81
CA GLY A 681 -13.11 -10.77 -12.50
C GLY A 681 -14.05 -10.25 -11.41
N GLU A 682 -15.23 -10.87 -11.23
CA GLU A 682 -16.19 -10.50 -10.17
C GLU A 682 -15.70 -10.77 -8.74
N ALA A 683 -14.74 -11.67 -8.57
CA ALA A 683 -14.12 -12.00 -7.29
C ALA A 683 -12.83 -11.20 -7.02
N ILE A 684 -12.38 -10.39 -7.98
CA ILE A 684 -11.14 -9.63 -7.92
C ILE A 684 -11.44 -8.13 -7.98
N PHE A 685 -11.95 -7.64 -9.11
CA PHE A 685 -12.18 -6.22 -9.36
C PHE A 685 -13.41 -5.70 -8.62
N ASN A 686 -13.39 -4.42 -8.23
CA ASN A 686 -14.46 -3.78 -7.44
C ASN A 686 -14.80 -4.51 -6.12
N THR A 687 -13.90 -5.35 -5.61
CA THR A 687 -14.05 -6.03 -4.32
C THR A 687 -13.33 -5.27 -3.21
N THR A 688 -13.61 -5.63 -1.96
CA THR A 688 -12.82 -5.22 -0.80
C THR A 688 -12.47 -6.42 0.07
N TYR A 689 -11.51 -6.21 0.97
CA TYR A 689 -11.05 -7.20 1.94
C TYR A 689 -12.15 -7.52 2.97
N TRP A 690 -11.98 -8.61 3.70
CA TRP A 690 -12.84 -8.94 4.83
C TRP A 690 -12.18 -8.53 6.14
N PHE A 691 -12.91 -7.77 6.98
CA PHE A 691 -12.39 -7.24 8.25
C PHE A 691 -12.05 -8.34 9.27
N VAL A 692 -12.79 -9.44 9.25
CA VAL A 692 -12.71 -10.49 10.26
C VAL A 692 -11.41 -11.29 10.15
N MET A 693 -11.03 -11.68 8.94
CA MET A 693 -9.77 -12.39 8.65
C MET A 693 -9.41 -12.29 7.16
N SER A 694 -8.11 -12.33 6.87
CA SER A 694 -7.55 -12.29 5.51
C SER A 694 -7.39 -13.68 4.88
N GLU A 695 -7.08 -14.70 5.69
CA GLU A 695 -6.73 -16.03 5.20
C GLU A 695 -7.05 -17.16 6.17
N ILE A 696 -7.16 -18.37 5.63
CA ILE A 696 -7.09 -19.62 6.40
C ILE A 696 -5.90 -20.43 5.85
N ALA A 697 -4.87 -20.60 6.67
CA ALA A 697 -3.59 -21.16 6.23
C ALA A 697 -3.65 -22.65 5.86
N ASP A 698 -4.41 -23.48 6.59
CA ASP A 698 -4.42 -24.95 6.40
C ASP A 698 -5.03 -25.39 5.06
N ILE A 699 -6.01 -24.63 4.55
CA ILE A 699 -6.66 -24.84 3.27
C ILE A 699 -6.25 -23.81 2.20
N ARG A 700 -5.27 -22.95 2.51
CA ARG A 700 -4.80 -21.85 1.63
C ARG A 700 -5.95 -21.07 0.99
N ALA A 701 -6.88 -20.61 1.83
CA ALA A 701 -8.01 -19.80 1.39
C ALA A 701 -7.76 -18.30 1.60
N ARG A 702 -8.36 -17.49 0.72
CA ARG A 702 -8.45 -16.02 0.79
C ARG A 702 -9.90 -15.57 0.65
N PHE A 703 -10.16 -14.33 1.05
CA PHE A 703 -11.51 -13.76 1.03
C PHE A 703 -11.54 -12.40 0.34
N THR A 704 -12.55 -12.22 -0.50
CA THR A 704 -12.92 -10.91 -1.05
C THR A 704 -14.43 -10.77 -0.99
N GLN A 705 -14.92 -9.54 -1.06
CA GLN A 705 -16.36 -9.29 -1.01
C GLN A 705 -16.78 -8.07 -1.81
N THR A 706 -18.03 -8.09 -2.23
CA THR A 706 -18.77 -6.93 -2.74
C THR A 706 -19.97 -6.70 -1.83
N ASP A 707 -20.82 -5.73 -2.17
CA ASP A 707 -22.08 -5.58 -1.47
C ASP A 707 -23.07 -6.73 -1.78
N ASP A 708 -22.94 -7.40 -2.93
CA ASP A 708 -23.88 -8.44 -3.37
C ASP A 708 -23.41 -9.87 -3.08
N ALA A 709 -22.13 -10.09 -2.84
CA ALA A 709 -21.56 -11.43 -2.68
C ALA A 709 -20.30 -11.47 -1.80
N PHE A 710 -20.05 -12.65 -1.24
CA PHE A 710 -18.81 -13.03 -0.57
C PHE A 710 -18.10 -14.12 -1.37
N TYR A 711 -16.79 -14.03 -1.49
CA TYR A 711 -15.97 -14.97 -2.24
C TYR A 711 -14.95 -15.66 -1.35
N ILE A 712 -14.80 -16.97 -1.55
CA ILE A 712 -13.77 -17.80 -0.94
C ILE A 712 -12.89 -18.31 -2.06
N LEU A 713 -11.63 -17.91 -2.06
CA LEU A 713 -10.67 -18.21 -3.12
C LEU A 713 -9.64 -19.20 -2.59
N PHE A 714 -9.66 -20.43 -3.10
CA PHE A 714 -8.70 -21.47 -2.74
C PHE A 714 -7.50 -21.40 -3.69
N LEU A 715 -6.30 -21.25 -3.14
CA LEU A 715 -5.07 -21.22 -3.94
C LEU A 715 -4.66 -22.63 -4.41
N ASP A 716 -5.14 -23.67 -3.73
CA ASP A 716 -4.92 -25.06 -4.10
C ASP A 716 -6.23 -25.75 -4.46
N GLU A 717 -6.17 -26.75 -5.34
CA GLU A 717 -7.35 -27.53 -5.74
C GLU A 717 -7.97 -28.22 -4.52
N PRO A 718 -9.26 -27.98 -4.23
CA PRO A 718 -9.93 -28.68 -3.15
C PRO A 718 -10.02 -30.20 -3.43
N LYS A 719 -9.34 -31.00 -2.60
CA LYS A 719 -9.23 -32.47 -2.78
C LYS A 719 -10.40 -33.29 -2.21
N SER A 720 -11.43 -32.63 -1.70
CA SER A 720 -12.57 -33.24 -1.02
C SER A 720 -13.85 -32.59 -1.50
N SER A 721 -14.90 -33.39 -1.68
CA SER A 721 -16.24 -32.87 -1.93
C SER A 721 -16.83 -32.15 -0.73
N ASP A 722 -16.38 -32.52 0.49
CA ASP A 722 -16.76 -31.87 1.73
C ASP A 722 -15.63 -30.92 2.14
N ILE A 723 -15.85 -29.61 2.03
CA ILE A 723 -14.89 -28.56 2.41
C ILE A 723 -15.39 -27.89 3.68
N TYR A 724 -14.62 -27.97 4.75
CA TYR A 724 -14.90 -27.25 6.00
C TYR A 724 -14.14 -25.92 6.02
N ILE A 725 -14.86 -24.83 6.29
CA ILE A 725 -14.32 -23.47 6.43
C ILE A 725 -14.49 -23.03 7.88
N ASP A 726 -13.38 -22.84 8.58
CA ASP A 726 -13.36 -22.42 9.98
C ASP A 726 -13.45 -20.89 10.12
N ALA A 727 -14.56 -20.32 9.65
CA ALA A 727 -14.77 -18.88 9.68
C ALA A 727 -16.26 -18.53 9.85
N PRO A 728 -16.59 -17.40 10.49
CA PRO A 728 -17.95 -16.89 10.61
C PRO A 728 -18.39 -16.23 9.30
N LEU A 729 -18.52 -17.03 8.24
CA LEU A 729 -18.90 -16.54 6.92
C LEU A 729 -20.23 -15.77 6.98
N PRO A 730 -20.41 -14.68 6.20
CA PRO A 730 -21.65 -13.91 6.15
C PRO A 730 -22.78 -14.63 5.38
N LEU A 731 -22.99 -15.91 5.69
CA LEU A 731 -23.87 -16.85 5.01
C LEU A 731 -25.18 -17.03 5.79
N LEU A 732 -26.32 -16.86 5.11
CA LEU A 732 -27.65 -17.09 5.67
C LEU A 732 -28.44 -18.12 4.85
N LYS A 733 -29.42 -18.74 5.50
CA LYS A 733 -30.35 -19.67 4.83
C LYS A 733 -31.14 -18.93 3.76
N GLY A 734 -30.98 -19.34 2.50
CA GLY A 734 -31.61 -18.73 1.33
C GLY A 734 -30.61 -18.10 0.36
N ASP A 735 -29.37 -17.88 0.80
CA ASP A 735 -28.25 -17.48 -0.05
C ASP A 735 -27.90 -18.60 -1.04
N ILE A 736 -27.40 -18.20 -2.21
CA ILE A 736 -27.08 -19.11 -3.32
C ILE A 736 -25.56 -19.34 -3.35
N ILE A 737 -25.16 -20.61 -3.38
CA ILE A 737 -23.75 -21.00 -3.46
C ILE A 737 -23.45 -21.52 -4.86
N SER A 738 -22.38 -21.00 -5.46
CA SER A 738 -21.94 -21.34 -6.82
C SER A 738 -20.42 -21.31 -6.95
N VAL A 739 -19.88 -22.03 -7.93
CA VAL A 739 -18.48 -21.91 -8.36
C VAL A 739 -18.39 -20.86 -9.47
N VAL A 740 -17.39 -19.97 -9.39
CA VAL A 740 -17.09 -18.99 -10.47
C VAL A 740 -16.17 -19.66 -11.51
N GLY A 741 -16.24 -19.24 -12.78
CA GLY A 741 -15.34 -19.70 -13.85
C GLY A 741 -15.66 -21.06 -14.49
N GLY A 742 -16.39 -21.94 -13.79
CA GLY A 742 -16.58 -23.33 -14.21
C GLY A 742 -17.36 -23.49 -15.52
N ASN A 743 -17.24 -24.65 -16.17
CA ASN A 743 -17.95 -24.98 -17.40
C ASN A 743 -19.48 -25.08 -17.14
N SER A 744 -20.15 -23.93 -17.20
CA SER A 744 -21.52 -23.60 -16.76
C SER A 744 -22.67 -24.34 -17.46
N SER A 745 -22.35 -25.42 -18.18
CA SER A 745 -23.32 -26.30 -18.82
C SER A 745 -24.24 -27.04 -17.83
N HIS A 746 -23.90 -27.11 -16.54
CA HIS A 746 -24.69 -27.80 -15.52
C HIS A 746 -24.82 -26.96 -14.24
N SER A 747 -26.06 -26.73 -13.78
CA SER A 747 -26.29 -26.16 -12.46
C SER A 747 -25.95 -27.21 -11.39
N HIS A 748 -24.83 -27.03 -10.69
CA HIS A 748 -24.48 -27.89 -9.57
C HIS A 748 -25.25 -27.46 -8.33
N HIS A 749 -25.94 -28.39 -7.67
CA HIS A 749 -26.59 -28.14 -6.39
C HIS A 749 -25.54 -28.24 -5.27
N ILE A 750 -24.98 -27.10 -4.86
CA ILE A 750 -24.07 -27.01 -3.72
C ILE A 750 -24.91 -26.85 -2.46
N THR A 751 -24.70 -27.75 -1.49
CA THR A 751 -25.36 -27.67 -0.18
C THR A 751 -24.35 -27.33 0.89
N TRP A 752 -24.82 -26.77 2.00
CA TRP A 752 -23.96 -26.43 3.13
C TRP A 752 -24.65 -26.75 4.46
N GLU A 753 -23.86 -26.96 5.49
CA GLU A 753 -24.31 -27.09 6.88
C GLU A 753 -23.39 -26.31 7.82
N GLU A 754 -23.98 -25.63 8.78
CA GLU A 754 -23.25 -25.00 9.88
C GLU A 754 -22.94 -26.05 10.96
N GLY A 755 -21.73 -26.01 11.52
CA GLY A 755 -21.34 -26.90 12.61
C GLY A 755 -19.85 -26.89 12.91
N VAL A 756 -19.44 -27.72 13.87
CA VAL A 756 -18.02 -27.90 14.22
C VAL A 756 -17.39 -28.96 13.29
N ARG A 757 -16.11 -28.78 12.95
CA ARG A 757 -15.35 -29.77 12.17
C ARG A 757 -15.51 -31.17 12.76
N LYS A 758 -15.90 -32.14 11.94
CA LYS A 758 -15.97 -33.55 12.35
C LYS A 758 -14.56 -33.98 12.82
N ASN A 759 -14.40 -34.23 14.13
CA ASN A 759 -13.20 -34.66 14.85
C ASN A 759 -12.30 -33.59 15.52
N GLN A 760 -12.73 -32.34 15.70
CA GLN A 760 -12.02 -31.36 16.57
C GLN A 760 -12.89 -30.91 17.75
N THR A 761 -12.27 -30.78 18.92
CA THR A 761 -12.85 -30.18 20.14
C THR A 761 -12.55 -28.67 20.16
N GLU A 762 -13.59 -27.85 20.05
CA GLU A 762 -13.78 -26.47 20.55
C GLU A 762 -12.81 -25.30 20.22
N GLU A 763 -11.71 -25.47 19.48
CA GLU A 763 -10.83 -24.34 19.08
C GLU A 763 -11.18 -23.75 17.70
N SER A 764 -12.36 -23.12 17.56
CA SER A 764 -12.76 -22.41 16.31
C SER A 764 -13.06 -20.93 16.56
N PHE A 765 -12.87 -20.09 15.54
CA PHE A 765 -13.09 -18.64 15.57
C PHE A 765 -14.48 -18.23 16.12
N SER A 766 -15.52 -19.03 15.83
CA SER A 766 -16.93 -18.71 16.10
C SER A 766 -17.67 -19.71 17.00
N GLY A 767 -17.09 -20.88 17.29
CA GLY A 767 -17.84 -22.01 17.86
C GLY A 767 -18.64 -22.82 16.82
N SER A 768 -18.67 -22.40 15.54
CA SER A 768 -19.25 -23.12 14.40
C SER A 768 -18.70 -22.61 13.04
N GLY A 769 -18.07 -23.48 12.26
CA GLY A 769 -17.72 -23.21 10.86
C GLY A 769 -18.79 -23.72 9.89
N PHE A 770 -18.44 -23.76 8.60
CA PHE A 770 -19.36 -24.20 7.53
C PHE A 770 -18.77 -25.36 6.74
N THR A 771 -19.54 -26.42 6.53
CA THR A 771 -19.18 -27.49 5.60
C THR A 771 -19.94 -27.34 4.31
N PHE A 772 -19.23 -27.14 3.19
CA PHE A 772 -19.79 -27.11 1.85
C PHE A 772 -19.64 -28.48 1.19
N ARG A 773 -20.72 -28.95 0.56
CA ARG A 773 -20.74 -30.18 -0.25
C ARG A 773 -20.73 -29.78 -1.72
N ILE A 774 -19.55 -29.84 -2.32
CA ILE A 774 -19.26 -29.39 -3.68
C ILE A 774 -18.85 -30.63 -4.49
N PRO A 775 -19.60 -31.02 -5.52
CA PRO A 775 -19.20 -32.15 -6.35
C PRO A 775 -17.91 -31.80 -7.11
N GLU A 776 -16.98 -32.73 -7.24
CA GLU A 776 -15.70 -32.52 -7.96
C GLU A 776 -15.92 -31.97 -9.39
N SER A 777 -17.01 -32.38 -10.04
CA SER A 777 -17.40 -31.88 -11.37
C SER A 777 -17.67 -30.37 -11.41
N ALA A 778 -17.98 -29.74 -10.28
CA ALA A 778 -18.21 -28.28 -10.23
C ALA A 778 -16.93 -27.48 -10.43
N TRP A 779 -15.77 -28.08 -10.14
CA TRP A 779 -14.45 -27.49 -10.39
C TRP A 779 -13.90 -27.85 -11.79
N ALA A 780 -14.68 -28.54 -12.62
CA ALA A 780 -14.19 -29.01 -13.91
C ALA A 780 -13.82 -27.86 -14.83
N GLY A 781 -12.54 -27.81 -15.21
CA GLY A 781 -11.97 -26.77 -16.07
C GLY A 781 -11.25 -25.66 -15.29
N GLU A 782 -11.44 -25.58 -13.98
CA GLU A 782 -10.76 -24.62 -13.11
C GLU A 782 -9.26 -24.92 -13.00
N LYS A 783 -8.48 -23.85 -12.90
CA LYS A 783 -7.02 -23.88 -12.77
C LYS A 783 -6.56 -22.66 -11.97
N TYR A 784 -5.35 -22.73 -11.42
CA TYR A 784 -4.63 -21.65 -10.72
C TYR A 784 -5.23 -21.22 -9.38
N CYS A 785 -6.54 -20.98 -9.32
CA CYS A 785 -7.31 -20.68 -8.11
C CYS A 785 -8.79 -21.08 -8.31
N TRP A 786 -9.41 -21.64 -7.27
CA TRP A 786 -10.80 -22.12 -7.29
C TRP A 786 -11.67 -21.21 -6.44
N VAL A 787 -12.76 -20.69 -7.00
CA VAL A 787 -13.57 -19.64 -6.34
C VAL A 787 -14.97 -20.13 -6.03
N LEU A 788 -15.33 -20.12 -4.74
CA LEU A 788 -16.69 -20.31 -4.25
C LEU A 788 -17.34 -18.95 -3.99
N LYS A 789 -18.52 -18.73 -4.54
CA LYS A 789 -19.33 -17.52 -4.37
C LYS A 789 -20.54 -17.79 -3.50
N ILE A 790 -20.75 -16.91 -2.52
CA ILE A 790 -21.97 -16.79 -1.73
C ILE A 790 -22.70 -15.55 -2.23
N SER A 791 -23.79 -15.74 -2.98
CA SER A 791 -24.63 -14.62 -3.45
C SER A 791 -25.69 -14.30 -2.40
N TYR A 792 -25.73 -13.06 -1.93
CA TYR A 792 -26.68 -12.63 -0.92
C TYR A 792 -28.09 -12.53 -1.51
N ASN A 793 -28.95 -13.48 -1.13
CA ASN A 793 -30.33 -13.61 -1.59
C ASN A 793 -31.32 -13.70 -0.42
N ALA A 794 -30.82 -13.92 0.80
CA ALA A 794 -31.60 -13.97 2.04
C ALA A 794 -31.80 -12.60 2.71
#